data_AF-A0A7W5Q3A1-F1
#
_entry.id   AF-A0A7W5Q3A1-F1
#
_cell.length_a   1.000
_cell.length_b   1.000
_cell.length_c   1.000
_cell.angle_alpha   90.00
_cell.angle_beta   90.00
_cell.angle_gamma   90.00
#
_symmetry.space_group_name_H-M   'P 1'
#
loop_
_entity.id
_entity.type
_entity.pdbx_description
1 polymer ?
#
loop_
_entity_poly.entity_id
_entity_poly.type
_entity_poly.pdbx_seq_one_letter_code
_entity_poly.pdbx_strand_id
1 'polypeptide(L)'
;MNDLIYAGAIVAGAVTLLIEAFRNFNSQTGDHPFSLHPILKEVEVRSLCTTGEIIAGFTFYAALYLIVYAVVLGSAEVYELLLSASNARSEIGATDNVLMPASDPSLLSATSYGKPIFVSALLISFLSIGAVKPIEATMRSLAHRMAGIPRGVYRVIESLRGVDYEEFVKDQPGLLVTIFRGATESIKHNIGISRKIAEIELSLATIDYLSVATNADNRMLYFPLYQMSELESLSKKLDGQIASLHSIIDNLSKKLQSKGEEGTEKPDTREMWDALSNIQREAAIVRSNTMAVFAVLFVRNNRSVFSQSGLLRRGAQLGRKISKKEETRPLSPMEKTVKRIQGKYNAEQNSFAISMVVGLILGAIVTFLVYNQWSDWKADSNPRVYSEQTRLLENEIKDQVKANNDARANNKVNTKDANAEPVCSPTDTAYADCKKYEAIRRYNLSQRPIFIETTAWDTLHSGLVVFLSVFFVLVAREVRIEQQSWRTDWKFYQFPFLTLLGMSFLSGLIAIFASAAVNFAKLAWAVNFHLTQTQIIFLFEQSGEFFALHFGAGLILSFAALVIMDKHRHLSVFWTVLISIIFSALYYAYMWLAIFLTYGSALPSKPNAAWFSQQLRDTFIFCLVPFLFLLTFAVMLEVTEAGDDDVK
;
A
#
# COMPACT_ATOMS: atom_id res chain seq x y z
N MET A 1 13.87 10.34 38.68
CA MET A 1 15.16 9.69 38.31
C MET A 1 15.04 8.19 37.99
N ASN A 2 13.85 7.57 38.10
CA ASN A 2 13.60 6.15 37.77
C ASN A 2 13.14 5.90 36.32
N ASP A 3 12.56 6.90 35.66
CA ASP A 3 11.98 6.72 34.32
C ASP A 3 13.04 6.53 33.23
N LEU A 4 14.23 7.09 33.42
CA LEU A 4 15.33 7.00 32.45
C LEU A 4 15.94 5.59 32.43
N ILE A 5 16.04 4.93 33.60
CA ILE A 5 16.50 3.54 33.72
C ILE A 5 15.45 2.59 33.14
N TYR A 6 14.17 2.84 33.43
CA TYR A 6 13.08 2.04 32.88
C TYR A 6 12.97 2.19 31.35
N ALA A 7 13.09 3.41 30.82
CA ALA A 7 13.20 3.66 29.38
C ALA A 7 14.39 2.92 28.76
N GLY A 8 15.54 2.90 29.45
CA GLY A 8 16.71 2.11 29.04
C GLY A 8 16.41 0.61 28.94
N ALA A 9 15.68 0.05 29.91
CA ALA A 9 15.26 -1.36 29.89
C ALA A 9 14.27 -1.67 28.74
N ILE A 10 13.33 -0.77 28.45
CA ILE A 10 12.42 -0.88 27.29
C ILE A 10 13.22 -0.90 25.99
N VAL A 11 14.15 0.03 25.82
CA VAL A 11 14.98 0.11 24.62
C VAL A 11 15.83 -1.16 24.48
N ALA A 12 16.43 -1.66 25.56
CA ALA A 12 17.20 -2.89 25.53
C ALA A 12 16.35 -4.11 25.13
N GLY A 13 15.13 -4.24 25.68
CA GLY A 13 14.19 -5.29 25.30
C GLY A 13 13.78 -5.21 23.82
N ALA A 14 13.48 -4.01 23.33
CA ALA A 14 13.16 -3.76 21.93
C ALA A 14 14.33 -4.11 20.99
N VAL A 15 15.57 -3.71 21.33
CA VAL A 15 16.76 -4.02 20.53
C VAL A 15 16.99 -5.54 20.44
N THR A 16 16.83 -6.28 21.54
CA THR A 16 16.95 -7.74 21.53
C THR A 16 15.92 -8.38 20.59
N LEU A 17 14.67 -7.89 20.58
CA LEU A 17 13.65 -8.35 19.65
C LEU A 17 13.98 -8.00 18.20
N LEU A 18 14.55 -6.83 17.94
CA LEU A 18 14.96 -6.43 16.58
C LEU A 18 16.09 -7.31 16.04
N ILE A 19 17.05 -7.69 16.88
CA ILE A 19 18.12 -8.63 16.52
C ILE A 19 17.52 -9.99 16.14
N GLU A 20 16.58 -10.49 16.95
CA GLU A 20 15.92 -11.77 16.67
C GLU A 20 15.02 -11.70 15.44
N ALA A 21 14.28 -10.60 15.26
CA ALA A 21 13.49 -10.36 14.06
C ALA A 21 14.37 -10.33 12.82
N PHE A 22 15.57 -9.73 12.89
CA PHE A 22 16.52 -9.70 11.78
C PHE A 22 17.06 -11.09 11.45
N ARG A 23 17.36 -11.90 12.48
CA ARG A 23 17.78 -13.29 12.30
C ARG A 23 16.69 -14.13 11.63
N ASN A 24 15.45 -14.02 12.09
CA ASN A 24 14.32 -14.78 11.56
C ASN A 24 13.93 -14.33 10.16
N PHE A 25 13.91 -13.03 9.88
CA PHE A 25 13.62 -12.48 8.56
C PHE A 25 14.58 -12.99 7.48
N ASN A 26 15.86 -13.23 7.83
CA ASN A 26 16.85 -13.75 6.89
C ASN A 26 16.87 -15.29 6.79
N SER A 27 16.16 -16.01 7.65
CA SER A 27 16.14 -17.48 7.63
C SER A 27 15.23 -18.01 6.52
N GLN A 28 15.68 -19.06 5.81
CA GLN A 28 14.92 -19.67 4.70
C GLN A 28 13.58 -20.23 5.22
N THR A 29 12.47 -19.78 4.62
CA THR A 29 11.16 -20.39 4.83
C THR A 29 11.13 -21.74 4.12
N GLY A 30 10.66 -22.79 4.80
CA GLY A 30 10.60 -24.15 4.22
C GLY A 30 9.79 -24.23 2.91
N ASP A 31 8.85 -23.30 2.70
CA ASP A 31 8.19 -23.09 1.42
C ASP A 31 8.88 -21.96 0.64
N HIS A 32 9.54 -22.33 -0.47
CA HIS A 32 10.12 -21.36 -1.39
C HIS A 32 9.00 -20.60 -2.13
N PRO A 33 9.04 -19.25 -2.19
CA PRO A 33 8.00 -18.45 -2.83
C PRO A 33 7.89 -18.68 -4.34
N PHE A 34 8.86 -19.35 -4.97
CA PHE A 34 8.94 -19.60 -6.41
C PHE A 34 8.64 -21.05 -6.80
N SER A 35 7.50 -21.60 -6.37
CA SER A 35 7.10 -22.97 -6.73
C SER A 35 7.03 -23.20 -8.25
N LEU A 36 6.66 -22.15 -9.01
CA LEU A 36 6.48 -22.12 -10.46
C LEU A 36 7.78 -22.01 -11.29
N HIS A 37 8.89 -21.59 -10.68
CA HIS A 37 10.18 -21.38 -11.37
C HIS A 37 11.28 -22.18 -10.67
N PRO A 38 11.51 -23.44 -11.08
CA PRO A 38 12.44 -24.35 -10.40
C PRO A 38 13.85 -23.78 -10.21
N ILE A 39 14.32 -22.97 -11.18
CA ILE A 39 15.66 -22.36 -11.12
C ILE A 39 15.84 -21.41 -9.92
N LEU A 40 14.75 -20.83 -9.40
CA LEU A 40 14.79 -19.89 -8.26
C LEU A 40 14.63 -20.58 -6.89
N LYS A 41 14.36 -21.89 -6.84
CA LYS A 41 14.18 -22.63 -5.58
C LYS A 41 15.48 -22.82 -4.81
N GLU A 42 16.62 -22.72 -5.47
CA GLU A 42 17.95 -22.91 -4.87
C GLU A 42 18.60 -21.57 -4.46
N VAL A 43 17.90 -20.45 -4.63
CA VAL A 43 18.45 -19.10 -4.46
C VAL A 43 17.92 -18.47 -3.19
N GLU A 44 18.81 -17.96 -2.34
CA GLU A 44 18.40 -17.23 -1.14
C GLU A 44 17.50 -16.05 -1.48
N VAL A 45 16.44 -15.87 -0.69
CA VAL A 45 15.47 -14.76 -0.85
C VAL A 45 16.16 -13.39 -0.87
N ARG A 46 17.24 -13.24 -0.08
CA ARG A 46 18.05 -12.02 -0.04
C ARG A 46 18.68 -11.67 -1.38
N SER A 47 19.02 -12.67 -2.19
CA SER A 47 19.68 -12.47 -3.48
C SER A 47 18.69 -12.18 -4.61
N LEU A 48 17.40 -12.32 -4.34
CA LEU A 48 16.30 -12.07 -5.26
C LEU A 48 15.76 -10.63 -5.18
N CYS A 49 16.22 -9.83 -4.21
CA CYS A 49 15.71 -8.46 -4.03
C CYS A 49 16.75 -7.38 -3.80
N THR A 50 16.28 -6.14 -3.96
CA THR A 50 17.09 -4.95 -3.73
C THR A 50 17.31 -4.71 -2.24
N THR A 51 18.39 -4.01 -1.90
CA THR A 51 18.68 -3.62 -0.50
C THR A 51 17.56 -2.76 0.08
N GLY A 52 16.94 -1.89 -0.73
CA GLY A 52 15.81 -1.07 -0.31
C GLY A 52 14.57 -1.89 0.04
N GLU A 53 14.24 -2.89 -0.78
CA GLU A 53 13.15 -3.83 -0.52
C GLU A 53 13.41 -4.64 0.76
N ILE A 54 14.63 -5.14 0.95
CA ILE A 54 15.02 -5.86 2.19
C ILE A 54 14.83 -4.98 3.42
N ILE A 55 15.29 -3.73 3.37
CA ILE A 55 15.14 -2.79 4.49
C ILE A 55 13.66 -2.50 4.75
N ALA A 56 12.85 -2.29 3.71
CA ALA A 56 11.42 -2.03 3.85
C ALA A 56 10.68 -3.22 4.48
N GLY A 57 10.93 -4.44 4.00
CA GLY A 57 10.35 -5.66 4.55
C GLY A 57 10.77 -5.91 5.99
N PHE A 58 12.07 -5.73 6.28
CA PHE A 58 12.56 -5.84 7.64
C PHE A 58 11.93 -4.79 8.56
N THR A 59 11.79 -3.54 8.10
CA THR A 59 11.15 -2.47 8.89
C THR A 59 9.71 -2.81 9.22
N PHE A 60 8.95 -3.35 8.26
CA PHE A 60 7.60 -3.82 8.49
C PHE A 60 7.55 -5.00 9.46
N TYR A 61 8.44 -5.98 9.29
CA TYR A 61 8.56 -7.14 10.18
C TYR A 61 8.91 -6.74 11.61
N ALA A 62 9.89 -5.85 11.75
CA ALA A 62 10.30 -5.24 13.01
C ALA A 62 9.14 -4.48 13.67
N ALA A 63 8.37 -3.70 12.90
CA ALA A 63 7.21 -2.98 13.43
C ALA A 63 6.17 -3.94 14.03
N LEU A 64 5.89 -5.08 13.39
CA LEU A 64 4.99 -6.09 13.95
C LEU A 64 5.50 -6.63 15.29
N TYR A 65 6.79 -6.96 15.38
CA TYR A 65 7.42 -7.41 16.64
C TYR A 65 7.32 -6.34 17.73
N LEU A 66 7.57 -5.08 17.39
CA LEU A 66 7.51 -3.97 18.35
C LEU A 66 6.08 -3.65 18.79
N ILE A 67 5.08 -3.79 17.91
CA ILE A 67 3.66 -3.64 18.27
C ILE A 67 3.26 -4.73 19.26
N VAL A 68 3.58 -6.00 18.96
CA VAL A 68 3.30 -7.11 19.89
C VAL A 68 4.02 -6.89 21.22
N TYR A 69 5.28 -6.44 21.19
CA TYR A 69 6.04 -6.09 22.39
C TYR A 69 5.36 -4.99 23.22
N ALA A 70 4.95 -3.90 22.59
CA ALA A 70 4.28 -2.80 23.26
C ALA A 70 2.93 -3.23 23.86
N VAL A 71 2.16 -4.06 23.14
CA VAL A 71 0.87 -4.61 23.62
C VAL A 71 1.07 -5.50 24.84
N VAL A 72 2.01 -6.45 24.79
CA VAL A 72 2.29 -7.35 25.93
C VAL A 72 2.87 -6.58 27.11
N LEU A 73 3.72 -5.58 26.85
CA LEU A 73 4.29 -4.76 27.92
C LEU A 73 3.22 -3.89 28.60
N GLY A 74 2.31 -3.31 27.81
CA GLY A 74 1.25 -2.41 28.25
C GLY A 74 0.02 -3.09 28.86
N SER A 75 -0.20 -4.39 28.60
CA SER A 75 -1.34 -5.14 29.13
C SER A 75 -0.90 -6.21 30.14
N ALA A 76 -1.34 -6.08 31.39
CA ALA A 76 -1.10 -7.08 32.43
C ALA A 76 -1.80 -8.42 32.12
N GLU A 77 -3.02 -8.38 31.59
CA GLU A 77 -3.79 -9.57 31.23
C GLU A 77 -3.13 -10.36 30.08
N VAL A 78 -2.64 -9.66 29.05
CA VAL A 78 -1.94 -10.31 27.93
C VAL A 78 -0.63 -10.90 28.41
N TYR A 79 0.10 -10.21 29.30
CA TYR A 79 1.31 -10.73 29.91
C TYR A 79 1.05 -12.00 30.73
N GLU A 80 0.00 -12.01 31.56
CA GLU A 80 -0.41 -13.21 32.32
C GLU A 80 -0.77 -14.37 31.40
N LEU A 81 -1.56 -14.13 30.34
CA LEU A 81 -1.89 -15.16 29.35
C LEU A 81 -0.63 -15.73 28.68
N LEU A 82 0.32 -14.87 28.31
CA LEU A 82 1.59 -15.29 27.71
C LEU A 82 2.43 -16.12 28.68
N LEU A 83 2.47 -15.71 29.96
CA LEU A 83 3.18 -16.39 31.03
C LEU A 83 2.55 -17.75 31.34
N SER A 84 1.23 -17.83 31.43
CA SER A 84 0.47 -19.08 31.59
C SER A 84 0.68 -20.02 30.41
N ALA A 85 0.67 -19.51 29.17
CA ALA A 85 0.96 -20.31 27.98
C ALA A 85 2.41 -20.81 27.96
N SER A 86 3.36 -20.01 28.43
CA SER A 86 4.77 -20.41 28.58
C SER A 86 4.96 -21.47 29.68
N ASN A 87 4.28 -21.32 30.82
CA ASN A 87 4.38 -22.25 31.95
C ASN A 87 3.67 -23.59 31.68
N ALA A 88 2.57 -23.58 30.94
CA ALA A 88 1.92 -24.81 30.48
C ALA A 88 2.85 -25.69 29.61
N ARG A 89 3.90 -25.09 29.00
CA ARG A 89 4.92 -25.82 28.25
C ARG A 89 5.97 -26.48 29.15
N SER A 90 6.35 -25.87 30.27
CA SER A 90 7.29 -26.50 31.21
C SER A 90 6.73 -27.76 31.86
N GLU A 91 5.40 -27.94 31.87
CA GLU A 91 4.76 -29.17 32.33
C GLU A 91 4.79 -30.32 31.30
N ILE A 92 5.10 -30.06 30.02
CA ILE A 92 5.03 -31.05 28.92
C ILE A 92 6.43 -31.48 28.42
N GLY A 93 7.52 -30.88 28.91
CA GLY A 93 8.90 -31.24 28.58
C GLY A 93 9.77 -31.54 29.80
N ALA A 94 10.60 -32.59 29.73
CA ALA A 94 11.52 -33.00 30.80
C ALA A 94 12.75 -32.07 30.93
N THR A 95 12.52 -30.82 31.34
CA THR A 95 13.57 -29.90 31.79
C THR A 95 13.19 -29.34 33.15
N ASP A 96 14.08 -29.58 34.12
CA ASP A 96 13.94 -29.20 35.52
C ASP A 96 13.41 -27.78 35.75
N ASN A 97 12.56 -27.68 36.76
CA ASN A 97 11.88 -26.49 37.25
C ASN A 97 12.82 -25.29 37.45
N VAL A 98 12.89 -24.38 36.47
CA VAL A 98 13.15 -22.97 36.77
C VAL A 98 11.82 -22.39 37.26
N LEU A 99 11.60 -22.50 38.58
CA LEU A 99 10.53 -21.80 39.29
C LEU A 99 10.66 -20.29 39.06
N MET A 100 9.95 -19.75 38.07
CA MET A 100 9.61 -18.33 38.08
C MET A 100 8.48 -18.13 39.09
N PRO A 101 8.63 -17.23 40.09
CA PRO A 101 7.59 -16.97 41.06
C PRO A 101 6.43 -16.24 40.37
N ALA A 102 5.50 -17.01 39.81
CA ALA A 102 4.30 -16.51 39.14
C ALA A 102 3.30 -15.83 40.11
N SER A 103 3.57 -15.88 41.42
CA SER A 103 2.68 -15.37 42.47
C SER A 103 3.08 -14.02 43.06
N ASP A 104 4.14 -13.36 42.56
CA ASP A 104 4.64 -12.13 43.15
C ASP A 104 3.99 -10.88 42.48
N PRO A 105 3.07 -10.15 43.15
CA PRO A 105 2.36 -9.00 42.57
C PRO A 105 3.31 -7.84 42.20
N SER A 106 4.53 -7.85 42.73
CA SER A 106 5.61 -6.91 42.41
C SER A 106 6.13 -7.06 40.98
N LEU A 107 6.15 -8.28 40.43
CA LEU A 107 6.55 -8.59 39.04
C LEU A 107 5.46 -8.23 38.01
N LEU A 108 4.19 -8.25 38.42
CA LEU A 108 3.04 -7.84 37.60
C LEU A 108 2.88 -6.32 37.52
N SER A 109 3.46 -5.58 38.48
CA SER A 109 3.46 -4.11 38.45
C SER A 109 4.20 -3.58 37.21
N ALA A 110 3.60 -2.61 36.51
CA ALA A 110 4.16 -2.01 35.30
C ALA A 110 5.55 -1.37 35.52
N THR A 111 5.93 -1.11 36.78
CA THR A 111 7.15 -0.43 37.20
C THR A 111 8.34 -1.35 37.50
N SER A 112 8.21 -2.68 37.33
CA SER A 112 9.35 -3.59 37.52
C SER A 112 10.36 -3.45 36.36
N TYR A 113 11.59 -3.05 36.68
CA TYR A 113 12.67 -2.85 35.70
C TYR A 113 13.03 -4.09 34.88
N GLY A 114 12.74 -5.29 35.39
CA GLY A 114 12.97 -6.54 34.67
C GLY A 114 11.91 -6.83 33.62
N LYS A 115 10.68 -6.34 33.79
CA LYS A 115 9.52 -6.69 32.95
C LYS A 115 9.79 -6.50 31.45
N PRO A 116 10.38 -5.38 30.98
CA PRO A 116 10.65 -5.19 29.55
C PRO A 116 11.61 -6.23 28.95
N ILE A 117 12.60 -6.70 29.71
CA ILE A 117 13.59 -7.70 29.27
C ILE A 117 12.97 -9.11 29.32
N PHE A 118 12.16 -9.40 30.34
CA PHE A 118 11.46 -10.68 30.41
C PHE A 118 10.42 -10.83 29.30
N VAL A 119 9.66 -9.77 29.00
CA VAL A 119 8.67 -9.78 27.90
C VAL A 119 9.34 -10.04 26.56
N SER A 120 10.49 -9.42 26.28
CA SER A 120 11.22 -9.67 25.02
C SER A 120 11.72 -11.11 24.95
N ALA A 121 12.32 -11.64 26.03
CA ALA A 121 12.77 -13.04 26.09
C ALA A 121 11.60 -14.03 25.92
N LEU A 122 10.46 -13.75 26.54
CA LEU A 122 9.25 -14.57 26.45
C LEU A 122 8.71 -14.58 25.02
N LEU A 123 8.62 -13.42 24.37
CA LEU A 123 8.19 -13.33 22.97
C LEU A 123 9.12 -14.08 22.02
N ILE A 124 10.44 -14.00 22.23
CA ILE A 124 11.43 -14.76 21.45
C ILE A 124 11.20 -16.28 21.65
N SER A 125 11.04 -16.70 22.90
CA SER A 125 10.76 -18.10 23.24
C SER A 125 9.45 -18.57 22.61
N PHE A 126 8.40 -17.73 22.66
CA PHE A 126 7.07 -18.01 22.14
C PHE A 126 7.03 -18.13 20.61
N LEU A 127 7.67 -17.21 19.90
CA LEU A 127 7.77 -17.25 18.43
C LEU A 127 8.65 -18.40 17.93
N SER A 128 9.55 -18.91 18.77
CA SER A 128 10.34 -20.12 18.49
C SER A 128 9.55 -21.42 18.70
N ILE A 129 8.30 -21.38 19.19
CA ILE A 129 7.45 -22.56 19.40
C ILE A 129 6.91 -23.06 18.05
N GLY A 130 6.98 -24.38 17.82
CA GLY A 130 6.49 -25.02 16.59
C GLY A 130 5.01 -24.75 16.27
N ALA A 131 4.15 -24.56 17.27
CA ALA A 131 2.74 -24.20 17.09
C ALA A 131 2.51 -22.75 16.64
N VAL A 132 3.44 -21.83 16.97
CA VAL A 132 3.39 -20.41 16.59
C VAL A 132 4.19 -20.16 15.31
N LYS A 133 5.07 -21.09 14.93
CA LYS A 133 5.84 -21.07 13.68
C LYS A 133 4.98 -20.81 12.42
N PRO A 134 3.74 -21.32 12.28
CA PRO A 134 2.88 -20.93 11.15
C PRO A 134 2.51 -19.45 11.17
N ILE A 135 2.19 -18.88 12.34
CA ILE A 135 1.87 -17.46 12.50
C ILE A 135 3.11 -16.61 12.17
N GLU A 136 4.26 -16.97 12.74
CA GLU A 136 5.54 -16.30 12.44
C GLU A 136 5.89 -16.39 10.95
N ALA A 137 5.76 -17.57 10.33
CA ALA A 137 5.99 -17.76 8.90
C ALA A 137 5.01 -16.92 8.06
N THR A 138 3.75 -16.76 8.48
CA THR A 138 2.81 -15.88 7.79
C THR A 138 3.18 -14.40 7.94
N MET A 139 3.60 -13.95 9.14
CA MET A 139 4.07 -12.58 9.36
C MET A 139 5.32 -12.28 8.52
N ARG A 140 6.25 -13.23 8.48
CA ARG A 140 7.49 -13.13 7.70
C ARG A 140 7.21 -13.15 6.20
N SER A 141 6.36 -14.06 5.74
CA SER A 141 5.90 -14.10 4.35
C SER A 141 5.22 -12.80 3.95
N LEU A 142 4.35 -12.25 4.81
CA LEU A 142 3.71 -10.96 4.60
C LEU A 142 4.74 -9.83 4.54
N ALA A 143 5.74 -9.83 5.42
CA ALA A 143 6.81 -8.84 5.39
C ALA A 143 7.68 -8.91 4.12
N HIS A 144 8.03 -10.12 3.65
CA HIS A 144 8.72 -10.31 2.37
C HIS A 144 7.87 -9.84 1.18
N ARG A 145 6.57 -10.10 1.21
CA ARG A 145 5.62 -9.64 0.18
C ARG A 145 5.45 -8.12 0.20
N MET A 146 5.40 -7.52 1.38
CA MET A 146 5.41 -6.07 1.56
C MET A 146 6.71 -5.44 1.04
N ALA A 147 7.83 -6.15 1.15
CA ALA A 147 9.08 -5.80 0.50
C ALA A 147 9.08 -6.00 -1.03
N GLY A 148 8.05 -6.61 -1.61
CA GLY A 148 8.03 -6.88 -3.05
C GLY A 148 8.76 -8.16 -3.47
N ILE A 149 9.13 -9.04 -2.53
CA ILE A 149 9.58 -10.41 -2.82
C ILE A 149 8.38 -11.35 -2.66
N PRO A 150 7.95 -12.14 -3.66
CA PRO A 150 8.48 -12.33 -5.02
C PRO A 150 7.86 -11.39 -6.09
N ARG A 151 7.01 -10.46 -5.66
CA ARG A 151 6.20 -9.55 -6.47
C ARG A 151 6.93 -8.93 -7.66
N GLY A 152 8.11 -8.36 -7.42
CA GLY A 152 8.88 -7.69 -8.46
C GLY A 152 9.24 -8.63 -9.60
N VAL A 153 9.62 -9.85 -9.26
CA VAL A 153 9.99 -10.89 -10.22
C VAL A 153 8.77 -11.36 -11.00
N TYR A 154 7.65 -11.68 -10.32
CA TYR A 154 6.44 -12.14 -10.99
C TYR A 154 5.80 -11.10 -11.91
N ARG A 155 5.77 -9.83 -11.51
CA ARG A 155 5.21 -8.75 -12.33
C ARG A 155 6.02 -8.50 -13.60
N VAL A 156 7.35 -8.64 -13.51
CA VAL A 156 8.22 -8.59 -14.69
C VAL A 156 7.93 -9.78 -15.59
N ILE A 157 7.82 -11.01 -15.04
CA ILE A 157 7.48 -12.21 -15.82
C ILE A 157 6.12 -12.05 -16.53
N GLU A 158 5.10 -11.53 -15.85
CA GLU A 158 3.79 -11.28 -16.45
C GLU A 158 3.86 -10.24 -17.57
N SER A 159 4.62 -9.16 -17.34
CA SER A 159 4.86 -8.13 -18.36
C SER A 159 5.61 -8.68 -19.58
N LEU A 160 6.56 -9.59 -19.36
CA LEU A 160 7.28 -10.31 -20.42
C LEU A 160 6.35 -11.21 -21.22
N ARG A 161 5.40 -11.90 -20.59
CA ARG A 161 4.40 -12.73 -21.30
C ARG A 161 3.52 -11.92 -22.25
N GLY A 162 3.31 -10.63 -21.97
CA GLY A 162 2.56 -9.73 -22.84
C GLY A 162 3.36 -9.13 -24.01
N VAL A 163 4.65 -9.44 -24.15
CA VAL A 163 5.49 -8.99 -25.26
C VAL A 163 5.19 -9.83 -26.50
N ASP A 164 5.00 -9.16 -27.63
CA ASP A 164 4.85 -9.83 -28.92
C ASP A 164 6.24 -10.20 -29.46
N TYR A 165 6.72 -11.38 -29.08
CA TYR A 165 8.00 -11.90 -29.54
C TYR A 165 7.98 -12.28 -31.04
N GLU A 166 6.81 -12.41 -31.67
CA GLU A 166 6.72 -12.76 -33.09
C GLU A 166 7.16 -11.61 -33.99
N GLU A 167 6.89 -10.37 -33.60
CA GLU A 167 7.36 -9.16 -34.30
C GLU A 167 8.89 -9.17 -34.40
N PHE A 168 9.58 -9.48 -33.29
CA PHE A 168 11.03 -9.55 -33.24
C PHE A 168 11.61 -10.66 -34.14
N VAL A 169 10.98 -11.83 -34.15
CA VAL A 169 11.41 -12.99 -34.96
C VAL A 169 11.30 -12.73 -36.45
N LYS A 170 10.35 -11.89 -36.88
CA LYS A 170 10.18 -11.53 -38.30
C LYS A 170 11.36 -10.74 -38.83
N ASP A 171 11.87 -9.81 -38.03
CA ASP A 171 12.95 -8.92 -38.45
C ASP A 171 14.34 -9.55 -38.26
N GLN A 172 14.56 -10.26 -37.15
CA GLN A 172 15.85 -10.89 -36.81
C GLN A 172 15.62 -12.20 -36.04
N PRO A 173 15.48 -13.35 -36.74
CA PRO A 173 15.32 -14.62 -36.05
C PRO A 173 16.59 -14.98 -35.29
N GLY A 174 16.43 -15.34 -34.01
CA GLY A 174 17.54 -15.78 -33.17
C GLY A 174 18.08 -17.16 -33.56
N LEU A 175 19.22 -17.53 -32.98
CA LEU A 175 19.93 -18.75 -33.34
C LEU A 175 19.07 -20.00 -33.15
N LEU A 176 18.40 -20.15 -32.00
CA LEU A 176 17.57 -21.34 -31.73
C LEU A 176 16.40 -21.44 -32.72
N VAL A 177 15.76 -20.30 -33.03
CA VAL A 177 14.66 -20.27 -34.00
C VAL A 177 15.15 -20.63 -35.41
N THR A 178 16.30 -20.12 -35.85
CA THR A 178 16.84 -20.44 -37.19
C THR A 178 17.17 -21.92 -37.34
N ILE A 179 17.83 -22.53 -36.35
CA ILE A 179 18.17 -23.96 -36.36
C ILE A 179 16.90 -24.81 -36.34
N PHE A 180 15.94 -24.46 -35.48
CA PHE A 180 14.68 -25.20 -35.40
C PHE A 180 13.83 -25.09 -36.68
N ARG A 181 13.79 -23.91 -37.31
CA ARG A 181 13.12 -23.74 -38.62
C ARG A 181 13.78 -24.61 -39.70
N GLY A 182 15.10 -24.60 -39.79
CA GLY A 182 15.83 -25.46 -40.73
C GLY A 182 15.57 -26.95 -40.50
N ALA A 183 15.45 -27.38 -39.23
CA ALA A 183 15.13 -28.75 -38.89
C ALA A 183 13.69 -29.14 -39.23
N THR A 184 12.74 -28.19 -39.19
CA THR A 184 11.30 -28.50 -39.29
C THR A 184 10.64 -28.11 -40.62
N GLU A 185 11.39 -27.50 -41.55
CA GLU A 185 10.87 -27.00 -42.83
C GLU A 185 10.20 -28.11 -43.66
N SER A 186 10.78 -29.32 -43.66
CA SER A 186 10.27 -30.48 -44.39
C SER A 186 8.95 -31.04 -43.86
N ILE A 187 8.59 -30.74 -42.61
CA ILE A 187 7.42 -31.31 -41.90
C ILE A 187 6.34 -30.28 -41.58
N LYS A 188 6.59 -29.00 -41.91
CA LYS A 188 5.71 -27.86 -41.58
C LYS A 188 4.32 -27.95 -42.21
N HIS A 189 4.18 -28.65 -43.33
CA HIS A 189 2.92 -28.79 -44.07
C HIS A 189 1.89 -29.72 -43.41
N ASN A 190 2.27 -30.45 -42.35
CA ASN A 190 1.34 -31.32 -41.65
C ASN A 190 0.49 -30.53 -40.64
N ILE A 191 -0.83 -30.47 -40.86
CA ILE A 191 -1.79 -29.59 -40.16
C ILE A 191 -1.73 -29.76 -38.63
N GLY A 192 -1.62 -31.00 -38.13
CA GLY A 192 -1.56 -31.27 -36.68
C GLY A 192 -0.23 -30.85 -36.03
N ILE A 193 0.86 -30.84 -36.80
CA ILE A 193 2.22 -30.54 -36.32
C ILE A 193 2.50 -29.03 -36.36
N SER A 194 1.88 -28.32 -37.32
CA SER A 194 2.07 -26.88 -37.53
C SER A 194 1.82 -26.03 -36.28
N ARG A 195 0.73 -26.29 -35.55
CA ARG A 195 0.43 -25.59 -34.28
C ARG A 195 1.53 -25.79 -33.24
N LYS A 196 2.05 -27.00 -33.14
CA LYS A 196 3.08 -27.37 -32.16
C LYS A 196 4.43 -26.73 -32.50
N ILE A 197 4.77 -26.70 -33.79
CA ILE A 197 5.94 -25.96 -34.30
C ILE A 197 5.82 -24.48 -33.94
N ALA A 198 4.66 -23.85 -34.14
CA ALA A 198 4.46 -22.44 -33.79
C ALA A 198 4.63 -22.18 -32.28
N GLU A 199 4.08 -23.05 -31.41
CA GLU A 199 4.25 -22.95 -29.95
C GLU A 199 5.72 -23.12 -29.51
N ILE A 200 6.47 -23.99 -30.18
CA ILE A 200 7.92 -24.16 -29.96
C ILE A 200 8.68 -22.93 -30.45
N GLU A 201 8.42 -22.46 -31.68
CA GLU A 201 9.05 -21.26 -32.26
C GLU A 201 8.87 -20.05 -31.34
N LEU A 202 7.67 -19.81 -30.83
CA LEU A 202 7.41 -18.71 -29.89
C LEU A 202 8.22 -18.86 -28.59
N SER A 203 8.39 -20.10 -28.11
CA SER A 203 9.17 -20.37 -26.91
C SER A 203 10.66 -20.14 -27.13
N LEU A 204 11.20 -20.60 -28.27
CA LEU A 204 12.59 -20.37 -28.67
C LEU A 204 12.87 -18.89 -28.93
N ALA A 205 11.93 -18.18 -29.57
CA ALA A 205 12.00 -16.74 -29.81
C ALA A 205 12.14 -15.95 -28.51
N THR A 206 11.34 -16.31 -27.51
CA THR A 206 11.41 -15.70 -26.18
C THR A 206 12.78 -15.93 -25.55
N ILE A 207 13.31 -17.16 -25.65
CA ILE A 207 14.63 -17.52 -25.12
C ILE A 207 15.71 -16.72 -25.82
N ASP A 208 15.74 -16.72 -27.16
CA ASP A 208 16.72 -15.99 -27.96
C ASP A 208 16.70 -14.50 -27.60
N TYR A 209 15.52 -13.89 -27.54
CA TYR A 209 15.36 -12.47 -27.21
C TYR A 209 15.91 -12.09 -25.83
N LEU A 210 15.54 -12.87 -24.79
CA LEU A 210 15.93 -12.56 -23.42
C LEU A 210 17.36 -13.00 -23.10
N SER A 211 17.87 -14.03 -23.78
CA SER A 211 19.22 -14.57 -23.56
C SER A 211 20.32 -13.53 -23.78
N VAL A 212 20.08 -12.57 -24.68
CA VAL A 212 21.00 -11.45 -24.94
C VAL A 212 21.30 -10.65 -23.66
N ALA A 213 20.30 -10.48 -22.79
CA ALA A 213 20.42 -9.74 -21.54
C ALA A 213 20.76 -10.63 -20.33
N THR A 214 20.48 -11.93 -20.39
CA THR A 214 20.70 -12.86 -19.27
C THR A 214 21.99 -13.68 -19.35
N ASN A 215 22.63 -13.77 -20.52
CA ASN A 215 23.89 -14.48 -20.71
C ASN A 215 24.98 -13.90 -19.79
N ALA A 216 25.76 -14.75 -19.14
CA ALA A 216 26.84 -14.37 -18.24
C ALA A 216 27.81 -13.33 -18.85
N ASP A 217 28.11 -13.43 -20.15
CA ASP A 217 29.08 -12.56 -20.82
C ASP A 217 28.52 -11.17 -21.13
N ASN A 218 27.25 -11.10 -21.54
CA ASN A 218 26.60 -9.86 -21.95
C ASN A 218 25.80 -9.20 -20.82
N ARG A 219 25.58 -9.90 -19.70
CA ARG A 219 24.83 -9.39 -18.54
C ARG A 219 25.35 -8.03 -18.09
N MET A 220 26.66 -7.86 -17.96
CA MET A 220 27.26 -6.62 -17.45
C MET A 220 26.94 -5.40 -18.31
N LEU A 221 26.65 -5.62 -19.59
CA LEU A 221 26.24 -4.59 -20.52
C LEU A 221 24.84 -4.07 -20.11
N TYR A 222 23.86 -4.96 -20.00
CA TYR A 222 22.48 -4.59 -19.68
C TYR A 222 22.24 -4.28 -18.19
N PHE A 223 22.95 -5.00 -17.32
CA PHE A 223 22.80 -5.07 -15.88
C PHE A 223 24.15 -4.82 -15.16
N PRO A 224 24.66 -3.58 -15.17
CA PRO A 224 26.03 -3.26 -14.74
C PRO A 224 26.25 -3.27 -13.22
N LEU A 225 25.19 -3.32 -12.40
CA LEU A 225 25.27 -3.02 -10.97
C LEU A 225 25.53 -4.22 -10.05
N TYR A 226 25.82 -5.44 -10.54
CA TYR A 226 26.00 -6.55 -9.59
C TYR A 226 27.04 -7.65 -9.93
N GLN A 227 28.01 -7.78 -9.02
CA GLN A 227 28.94 -8.90 -8.85
C GLN A 227 28.46 -9.80 -7.70
N MET A 228 27.43 -10.63 -7.93
CA MET A 228 27.16 -11.77 -7.04
C MET A 228 27.44 -13.07 -7.76
N SER A 229 28.30 -13.89 -7.15
CA SER A 229 28.63 -15.25 -7.58
C SER A 229 27.39 -16.13 -7.73
N GLU A 230 26.36 -15.90 -6.93
CA GLU A 230 25.07 -16.62 -6.98
C GLU A 230 24.22 -16.27 -8.22
N LEU A 231 24.24 -15.02 -8.69
CA LEU A 231 23.57 -14.66 -9.95
C LEU A 231 24.35 -15.14 -11.16
N GLU A 232 25.67 -15.18 -11.04
CA GLU A 232 26.54 -15.78 -12.06
C GLU A 232 26.31 -17.29 -12.16
N SER A 233 26.17 -18.00 -11.03
CA SER A 233 25.84 -19.42 -11.03
C SER A 233 24.47 -19.69 -11.65
N LEU A 234 23.48 -18.82 -11.40
CA LEU A 234 22.17 -18.91 -12.07
C LEU A 234 22.24 -18.68 -13.57
N SER A 235 23.01 -17.68 -14.02
CA SER A 235 23.21 -17.40 -15.44
C SER A 235 23.91 -18.58 -16.13
N LYS A 236 24.97 -19.12 -15.51
CA LYS A 236 25.67 -20.32 -15.99
C LYS A 236 24.78 -21.56 -16.03
N LYS A 237 23.92 -21.77 -15.02
CA LYS A 237 22.93 -22.86 -15.01
C LYS A 237 21.93 -22.72 -16.15
N LEU A 238 21.50 -21.50 -16.44
CA LEU A 238 20.63 -21.20 -17.58
C LEU A 238 21.35 -21.44 -18.91
N ASP A 239 22.60 -21.01 -19.05
CA ASP A 239 23.41 -21.24 -20.26
C ASP A 239 23.59 -22.75 -20.52
N GLY A 240 23.81 -23.55 -19.47
CA GLY A 240 23.84 -25.01 -19.57
C GLY A 240 22.51 -25.63 -20.02
N GLN A 241 21.37 -25.08 -19.58
CA GLN A 241 20.04 -25.50 -20.05
C GLN A 241 19.79 -25.12 -21.51
N ILE A 242 20.22 -23.93 -21.93
CA ILE A 242 20.13 -23.48 -23.33
C ILE A 242 20.99 -24.36 -24.24
N ALA A 243 22.22 -24.69 -23.83
CA ALA A 243 23.10 -25.60 -24.56
C ALA A 243 22.51 -27.02 -24.67
N SER A 244 21.89 -27.51 -23.59
CA SER A 244 21.16 -28.79 -23.62
C SER A 244 20.02 -28.74 -24.65
N LEU A 245 19.20 -27.66 -24.65
CA LEU A 245 18.12 -27.49 -25.62
C LEU A 245 18.62 -27.44 -27.06
N HIS A 246 19.75 -26.75 -27.31
CA HIS A 246 20.40 -26.73 -28.61
C HIS A 246 20.78 -28.14 -29.08
N SER A 247 21.38 -28.96 -28.20
CA SER A 247 21.74 -30.34 -28.53
C SER A 247 20.53 -31.22 -28.85
N ILE A 248 19.38 -30.98 -28.21
CA ILE A 248 18.13 -31.71 -28.49
C ILE A 248 17.60 -31.32 -29.88
N ILE A 249 17.66 -30.03 -30.25
CA ILE A 249 17.26 -29.55 -31.57
C ILE A 249 18.20 -30.09 -32.65
N ASP A 250 19.52 -30.10 -32.43
CA ASP A 250 20.49 -30.66 -33.35
C ASP A 250 20.27 -32.17 -33.57
N ASN A 251 19.96 -32.90 -32.51
CA ASN A 251 19.62 -34.32 -32.60
C ASN A 251 18.32 -34.56 -33.39
N LEU A 252 17.33 -33.67 -33.29
CA LEU A 252 16.14 -33.71 -34.15
C LEU A 252 16.52 -33.48 -35.61
N SER A 253 17.33 -32.45 -35.89
CA SER A 253 17.80 -32.16 -37.25
C SER A 253 18.52 -33.35 -37.87
N LYS A 254 19.44 -33.99 -37.12
CA LYS A 254 20.15 -35.19 -37.58
C LYS A 254 19.22 -36.36 -37.86
N LYS A 255 18.23 -36.61 -37.00
CA LYS A 255 17.22 -37.68 -37.20
C LYS A 255 16.35 -37.45 -38.43
N LEU A 256 16.02 -36.20 -38.73
CA LEU A 256 15.21 -35.84 -39.91
C LEU A 256 16.03 -35.90 -41.19
N GLN A 257 17.32 -35.57 -41.15
CA GLN A 257 18.23 -35.66 -42.29
C GLN A 257 18.64 -37.11 -42.61
N SER A 258 18.98 -37.92 -41.59
CA SER A 258 19.46 -39.29 -41.80
C SER A 258 18.40 -40.22 -42.41
N LYS A 259 17.11 -39.99 -42.15
CA LYS A 259 16.00 -40.75 -42.76
C LYS A 259 15.66 -40.27 -44.18
N GLY A 260 16.19 -39.14 -44.63
CA GLY A 260 15.97 -38.58 -45.97
C GLY A 260 16.88 -39.18 -47.05
N GLU A 261 18.07 -39.67 -46.69
CA GLU A 261 19.06 -40.20 -47.64
C GLU A 261 18.84 -41.69 -47.99
N GLU A 262 18.14 -42.46 -47.15
CA GLU A 262 17.93 -43.92 -47.36
C GLU A 262 16.63 -44.30 -48.10
N GLY A 263 15.84 -43.34 -48.60
CA GLY A 263 14.86 -43.58 -49.67
C GLY A 263 13.61 -44.43 -49.36
N THR A 264 13.44 -45.08 -48.21
CA THR A 264 12.29 -46.03 -48.05
C THR A 264 11.41 -45.95 -46.81
N GLU A 265 11.68 -45.14 -45.78
CA GLU A 265 10.73 -45.02 -44.65
C GLU A 265 10.43 -43.56 -44.30
N LYS A 266 9.16 -43.16 -44.52
CA LYS A 266 8.62 -41.93 -43.94
C LYS A 266 8.88 -41.97 -42.43
N PRO A 267 9.40 -40.90 -41.82
CA PRO A 267 9.64 -40.88 -40.38
C PRO A 267 8.35 -41.25 -39.65
N ASP A 268 8.43 -42.20 -38.72
CA ASP A 268 7.27 -42.59 -37.92
C ASP A 268 6.71 -41.34 -37.25
N THR A 269 5.50 -40.99 -37.64
CA THR A 269 4.77 -39.81 -37.15
C THR A 269 4.69 -39.80 -35.63
N ARG A 270 4.70 -40.97 -34.97
CA ARG A 270 4.67 -41.10 -33.52
C ARG A 270 6.01 -40.72 -32.89
N GLU A 271 7.12 -41.27 -33.39
CA GLU A 271 8.48 -40.90 -32.93
C GLU A 271 8.73 -39.39 -33.09
N MET A 272 8.26 -38.82 -34.20
CA MET A 272 8.41 -37.40 -34.50
C MET A 272 7.56 -36.53 -33.55
N TRP A 273 6.35 -36.97 -33.24
CA TRP A 273 5.48 -36.32 -32.28
C TRP A 273 6.06 -36.35 -30.87
N ASP A 274 6.64 -37.48 -30.46
CA ASP A 274 7.30 -37.64 -29.16
C ASP A 274 8.55 -36.75 -29.07
N ALA A 275 9.36 -36.66 -30.12
CA ALA A 275 10.51 -35.77 -30.18
C ALA A 275 10.11 -34.29 -30.08
N LEU A 276 9.09 -33.86 -30.82
CA LEU A 276 8.55 -32.49 -30.73
C LEU A 276 7.88 -32.23 -29.37
N SER A 277 7.29 -33.23 -28.73
CA SER A 277 6.74 -33.11 -27.36
C SER A 277 7.83 -32.93 -26.32
N ASN A 278 8.95 -33.64 -26.47
CA ASN A 278 10.10 -33.44 -25.62
C ASN A 278 10.68 -32.02 -25.80
N ILE A 279 10.89 -31.57 -27.04
CA ILE A 279 11.38 -30.21 -27.32
C ILE A 279 10.42 -29.14 -26.78
N GLN A 280 9.12 -29.30 -26.98
CA GLN A 280 8.12 -28.36 -26.46
C GLN A 280 8.18 -28.26 -24.94
N ARG A 281 8.29 -29.39 -24.24
CA ARG A 281 8.38 -29.42 -22.78
C ARG A 281 9.67 -28.74 -22.30
N GLU A 282 10.81 -29.10 -22.87
CA GLU A 282 12.10 -28.52 -22.49
C GLU A 282 12.17 -27.03 -22.84
N ALA A 283 11.73 -26.62 -24.03
CA ALA A 283 11.67 -25.22 -24.43
C ALA A 283 10.74 -24.39 -23.52
N ALA A 284 9.61 -24.95 -23.09
CA ALA A 284 8.73 -24.28 -22.13
C ALA A 284 9.37 -24.08 -20.75
N ILE A 285 10.14 -25.07 -20.28
CA ILE A 285 10.90 -25.00 -19.02
C ILE A 285 12.01 -23.95 -19.13
N VAL A 286 12.82 -24.02 -20.19
CA VAL A 286 13.93 -23.08 -20.42
C VAL A 286 13.39 -21.65 -20.56
N ARG A 287 12.32 -21.44 -21.34
CA ARG A 287 11.64 -20.14 -21.45
C ARG A 287 11.22 -19.59 -20.09
N SER A 288 10.60 -20.42 -19.27
CA SER A 288 10.16 -20.03 -17.91
C SER A 288 11.35 -19.63 -17.04
N ASN A 289 12.47 -20.36 -17.14
CA ASN A 289 13.69 -20.05 -16.39
C ASN A 289 14.39 -18.79 -16.93
N THR A 290 14.45 -18.57 -18.24
CA THR A 290 15.00 -17.36 -18.86
C THR A 290 14.23 -16.12 -18.41
N MET A 291 12.90 -16.15 -18.45
CA MET A 291 12.06 -15.06 -17.94
C MET A 291 12.31 -14.78 -16.45
N ALA A 292 12.45 -15.84 -15.65
CA ALA A 292 12.70 -15.72 -14.21
C ALA A 292 14.07 -15.10 -13.91
N VAL A 293 15.13 -15.55 -14.58
CA VAL A 293 16.48 -14.99 -14.42
C VAL A 293 16.51 -13.54 -14.89
N PHE A 294 15.91 -13.22 -16.04
CA PHE A 294 15.78 -11.83 -16.50
C PHE A 294 15.08 -10.96 -15.47
N ALA A 295 13.96 -11.43 -14.93
CA ALA A 295 13.18 -10.69 -13.95
C ALA A 295 13.98 -10.40 -12.66
N VAL A 296 14.73 -11.38 -12.16
CA VAL A 296 15.62 -11.20 -11.01
C VAL A 296 16.71 -10.17 -11.31
N LEU A 297 17.38 -10.28 -12.46
CA LEU A 297 18.42 -9.32 -12.88
C LEU A 297 17.86 -7.91 -13.03
N PHE A 298 16.66 -7.78 -13.60
CA PHE A 298 15.97 -6.51 -13.82
C PHE A 298 15.60 -5.83 -12.50
N VAL A 299 14.93 -6.54 -11.59
CA VAL A 299 14.52 -6.00 -10.28
C VAL A 299 15.76 -5.56 -9.50
N ARG A 300 16.77 -6.42 -9.42
CA ARG A 300 17.95 -6.19 -8.60
C ARG A 300 18.81 -5.02 -9.08
N ASN A 301 18.97 -4.84 -10.39
CA ASN A 301 19.74 -3.72 -10.95
C ASN A 301 18.95 -2.41 -11.00
N ASN A 302 18.01 -2.20 -10.06
CA ASN A 302 17.14 -1.03 -10.02
C ASN A 302 16.48 -0.73 -11.39
N ARG A 303 16.10 -1.78 -12.13
CA ARG A 303 15.44 -1.71 -13.45
C ARG A 303 16.34 -1.31 -14.63
N SER A 304 17.64 -1.57 -14.57
CA SER A 304 18.54 -1.19 -15.67
C SER A 304 18.49 -2.19 -16.83
N VAL A 305 18.20 -1.69 -18.03
CA VAL A 305 18.74 -2.21 -19.31
C VAL A 305 19.45 -1.00 -19.95
N PHE A 306 20.53 -0.59 -19.28
CA PHE A 306 21.30 0.66 -19.40
C PHE A 306 20.78 1.91 -18.70
N SER A 307 21.03 2.03 -17.40
CA SER A 307 21.04 3.32 -16.69
C SER A 307 22.44 3.70 -16.18
N GLN A 308 23.31 4.19 -17.08
CA GLN A 308 24.40 5.14 -16.77
C GLN A 308 24.41 6.38 -17.69
N SER A 309 23.60 6.39 -18.74
CA SER A 309 23.42 7.54 -19.64
C SER A 309 22.71 8.72 -18.98
N GLY A 310 22.01 8.55 -17.85
CA GLY A 310 21.44 9.67 -17.09
C GLY A 310 22.47 10.49 -16.30
N LEU A 311 23.52 9.85 -15.76
CA LEU A 311 24.54 10.51 -14.94
C LEU A 311 25.68 11.10 -15.77
N LEU A 312 26.12 10.40 -16.84
CA LEU A 312 27.10 10.96 -17.79
C LEU A 312 26.51 12.05 -18.70
N ARG A 313 25.19 12.05 -18.96
CA ARG A 313 24.52 13.08 -19.78
C ARG A 313 24.08 14.29 -18.95
N ARG A 314 23.77 14.13 -17.65
CA ARG A 314 23.57 15.29 -16.72
C ARG A 314 24.86 16.07 -16.46
N GLY A 315 26.02 15.40 -16.40
CA GLY A 315 27.31 16.09 -16.26
C GLY A 315 27.65 17.00 -17.44
N ALA A 316 27.11 16.73 -18.63
CA ALA A 316 27.32 17.53 -19.84
C ALA A 316 26.15 18.50 -20.18
N GLN A 317 25.10 18.56 -19.35
CA GLN A 317 23.88 19.33 -19.64
C GLN A 317 23.49 20.37 -18.57
N LEU A 318 24.37 20.74 -17.65
CA LEU A 318 24.27 22.05 -16.99
C LEU A 318 24.68 23.15 -18.00
N GLY A 319 23.80 23.46 -18.95
CA GLY A 319 23.98 24.64 -19.82
C GLY A 319 23.25 24.63 -21.16
N ARG A 320 22.72 23.50 -21.64
CA ARG A 320 22.04 23.42 -22.94
C ARG A 320 20.56 23.09 -22.77
N LYS A 321 19.69 24.07 -23.07
CA LYS A 321 18.25 23.88 -23.24
C LYS A 321 18.01 22.61 -24.06
N ILE A 322 17.38 21.62 -23.44
CA ILE A 322 17.02 20.35 -24.05
C ILE A 322 16.08 20.66 -25.22
N SER A 323 16.61 20.55 -26.42
CA SER A 323 15.84 20.65 -27.66
C SER A 323 14.93 19.43 -27.74
N LYS A 324 13.62 19.64 -27.94
CA LYS A 324 12.56 18.63 -28.17
C LYS A 324 12.84 17.59 -29.28
N LYS A 325 14.01 17.62 -29.91
CA LYS A 325 14.38 16.81 -31.08
C LYS A 325 15.07 15.48 -30.73
N GLU A 326 15.31 15.20 -29.44
CA GLU A 326 15.98 13.96 -29.00
C GLU A 326 15.01 12.79 -28.74
N GLU A 327 13.70 13.04 -28.81
CA GLU A 327 12.64 12.05 -28.58
C GLU A 327 12.32 11.16 -29.81
N THR A 328 13.00 11.38 -30.94
CA THR A 328 12.72 10.69 -32.22
C THR A 328 13.70 9.56 -32.56
N ARG A 329 14.57 9.12 -31.64
CA ARG A 329 15.38 7.91 -31.90
C ARG A 329 14.49 6.67 -31.71
N PRO A 330 14.45 5.73 -32.69
CA PRO A 330 13.70 4.50 -32.52
C PRO A 330 14.29 3.73 -31.33
N LEU A 331 13.45 3.51 -30.31
CA LEU A 331 13.81 2.69 -29.15
C LEU A 331 14.15 1.28 -29.62
N SER A 332 15.24 0.72 -29.10
CA SER A 332 15.55 -0.68 -29.32
C SER A 332 14.41 -1.57 -28.78
N PRO A 333 14.21 -2.78 -29.33
CA PRO A 333 13.17 -3.69 -28.84
C PRO A 333 13.23 -3.90 -27.32
N MET A 334 14.44 -4.10 -26.77
CA MET A 334 14.63 -4.30 -25.34
C MET A 334 14.28 -3.05 -24.52
N GLU A 335 14.58 -1.84 -25.00
CA GLU A 335 14.15 -0.58 -24.37
C GLU A 335 12.63 -0.42 -24.40
N LYS A 336 11.94 -0.83 -25.48
CA LYS A 336 10.48 -0.84 -25.54
C LYS A 336 9.88 -1.80 -24.50
N THR A 337 10.44 -3.01 -24.38
CA THR A 337 10.04 -3.97 -23.34
C THR A 337 10.23 -3.40 -21.94
N VAL A 338 11.36 -2.75 -21.68
CA VAL A 338 11.66 -2.12 -20.39
C VAL A 338 10.70 -0.99 -20.07
N LYS A 339 10.43 -0.10 -21.04
CA LYS A 339 9.45 0.99 -20.87
C LYS A 339 8.06 0.44 -20.53
N ARG A 340 7.64 -0.64 -21.20
CA ARG A 340 6.38 -1.34 -20.90
C ARG A 340 6.37 -1.93 -19.49
N ILE A 341 7.45 -2.60 -19.07
CA ILE A 341 7.57 -3.15 -17.71
C ILE A 341 7.49 -2.01 -16.68
N GLN A 342 8.22 -0.92 -16.88
CA GLN A 342 8.28 0.21 -15.95
C GLN A 342 6.96 0.98 -15.85
N GLY A 343 6.28 1.22 -16.98
CA GLY A 343 4.96 1.88 -17.01
C GLY A 343 3.93 1.10 -16.20
N LYS A 344 3.90 -0.22 -16.39
CA LYS A 344 2.99 -1.10 -15.65
C LYS A 344 3.37 -1.30 -14.19
N TYR A 345 4.61 -1.03 -13.77
CA TYR A 345 5.11 -1.43 -12.45
C TYR A 345 4.57 -0.61 -11.28
N ASN A 346 4.00 0.59 -11.49
CA ASN A 346 3.61 1.48 -10.38
C ASN A 346 2.24 2.16 -10.53
N ALA A 347 1.49 1.94 -11.61
CA ALA A 347 0.25 2.68 -11.88
C ALA A 347 -0.76 2.62 -10.71
N GLU A 348 -1.07 1.42 -10.20
CA GLU A 348 -2.03 1.24 -9.11
C GLU A 348 -1.56 1.87 -7.78
N GLN A 349 -0.31 1.64 -7.38
CA GLN A 349 0.24 2.16 -6.13
C GLN A 349 0.43 3.68 -6.14
N ASN A 350 0.89 4.22 -7.26
CA ASN A 350 1.01 5.67 -7.45
C ASN A 350 -0.38 6.32 -7.44
N SER A 351 -1.35 5.72 -8.14
CA SER A 351 -2.73 6.19 -8.13
C SER A 351 -3.31 6.18 -6.72
N PHE A 352 -3.07 5.11 -5.95
CA PHE A 352 -3.47 5.03 -4.54
C PHE A 352 -2.84 6.15 -3.70
N ALA A 353 -1.52 6.30 -3.74
CA ALA A 353 -0.80 7.28 -2.91
C ALA A 353 -1.18 8.73 -3.25
N ILE A 354 -1.26 9.07 -4.54
CA ILE A 354 -1.66 10.42 -4.99
C ILE A 354 -3.10 10.70 -4.58
N SER A 355 -4.01 9.76 -4.79
CA SER A 355 -5.43 9.90 -4.43
C SER A 355 -5.62 10.06 -2.93
N MET A 356 -4.81 9.36 -2.12
CA MET A 356 -4.81 9.51 -0.67
C MET A 356 -4.39 10.92 -0.24
N VAL A 357 -3.29 11.44 -0.80
CA VAL A 357 -2.79 12.79 -0.48
C VAL A 357 -3.80 13.86 -0.90
N VAL A 358 -4.33 13.76 -2.12
CA VAL A 358 -5.33 14.71 -2.64
C VAL A 358 -6.62 14.66 -1.81
N GLY A 359 -7.12 13.46 -1.51
CA GLY A 359 -8.31 13.26 -0.68
C GLY A 359 -8.17 13.83 0.73
N LEU A 360 -7.01 13.68 1.35
CA LEU A 360 -6.72 14.26 2.68
C LEU A 360 -6.67 15.78 2.66
N ILE A 361 -5.95 16.38 1.70
CA ILE A 361 -5.79 17.84 1.63
C ILE A 361 -7.13 18.52 1.33
N LEU A 362 -7.83 18.06 0.30
CA LEU A 362 -9.14 18.61 -0.06
C LEU A 362 -10.19 18.30 1.01
N GLY A 363 -10.12 17.12 1.62
CA GLY A 363 -10.93 16.71 2.75
C GLY A 363 -10.80 17.66 3.94
N ALA A 364 -9.57 17.95 4.38
CA ALA A 364 -9.31 18.87 5.49
C ALA A 364 -9.85 20.27 5.22
N ILE A 365 -9.64 20.81 4.01
CA ILE A 365 -10.10 22.15 3.64
C ILE A 365 -11.63 22.24 3.74
N VAL A 366 -12.35 21.30 3.14
CA VAL A 366 -13.82 21.35 3.13
C VAL A 366 -14.40 21.04 4.51
N THR A 367 -13.83 20.10 5.28
CA THR A 367 -14.24 19.85 6.67
C THR A 367 -14.09 21.09 7.54
N PHE A 368 -12.97 21.83 7.40
CA PHE A 368 -12.79 23.10 8.09
C PHE A 368 -13.87 24.13 7.71
N LEU A 369 -14.19 24.25 6.42
CA LEU A 369 -15.25 25.16 5.95
C LEU A 369 -16.63 24.76 6.50
N VAL A 370 -16.93 23.46 6.58
CA VAL A 370 -18.18 22.95 7.17
C VAL A 370 -18.25 23.30 8.66
N TYR A 371 -17.16 23.14 9.41
CA TYR A 371 -17.12 23.54 10.83
C TYR A 371 -17.29 25.05 11.02
N ASN A 372 -16.62 25.85 10.20
CA ASN A 372 -16.73 27.31 10.26
C ASN A 372 -18.19 27.75 9.97
N GLN A 373 -18.78 27.23 8.88
CA GLN A 373 -20.16 27.54 8.51
C GLN A 373 -21.17 27.06 9.57
N TRP A 374 -20.93 25.89 10.18
CA TRP A 374 -21.80 25.39 11.24
C TRP A 374 -21.75 26.28 12.48
N SER A 375 -20.58 26.83 12.80
CA SER A 375 -20.42 27.80 13.90
C SER A 375 -21.21 29.07 13.64
N ASP A 376 -21.16 29.60 12.42
CA ASP A 376 -21.96 30.77 12.01
C ASP A 376 -23.46 30.54 12.26
N TRP A 377 -23.99 29.39 11.81
CA TRP A 377 -25.39 29.05 12.02
C TRP A 377 -25.76 28.88 13.50
N LYS A 378 -24.85 28.30 14.30
CA LYS A 378 -25.05 28.12 15.74
C LYS A 378 -25.05 29.47 16.47
N ALA A 379 -24.12 30.36 16.13
CA ALA A 379 -24.05 31.70 16.69
C ALA A 379 -25.30 32.50 16.32
N ASP A 380 -25.69 32.53 15.05
CA ASP A 380 -26.87 33.28 14.61
C ASP A 380 -28.18 32.79 15.27
N SER A 381 -28.31 31.48 15.46
CA SER A 381 -29.49 30.87 16.07
C SER A 381 -29.60 31.09 17.59
N ASN A 382 -28.49 31.34 18.29
CA ASN A 382 -28.49 31.43 19.76
C ASN A 382 -27.54 32.52 20.29
N PRO A 383 -28.09 33.71 20.64
CA PRO A 383 -27.32 34.82 21.20
C PRO A 383 -26.50 34.50 22.45
N ARG A 384 -26.87 33.45 23.21
CA ARG A 384 -26.13 33.03 24.40
C ARG A 384 -24.73 32.50 24.07
N VAL A 385 -24.51 32.01 22.85
CA VAL A 385 -23.24 31.42 22.43
C VAL A 385 -22.13 32.47 22.33
N TYR A 386 -22.47 33.70 21.91
CA TYR A 386 -21.52 34.82 21.78
C TYR A 386 -21.79 35.93 22.80
N SER A 387 -22.57 35.68 23.85
CA SER A 387 -22.92 36.72 24.83
C SER A 387 -21.71 37.25 25.61
N GLU A 388 -20.71 36.39 25.86
CA GLU A 388 -19.45 36.81 26.49
C GLU A 388 -18.67 37.77 25.58
N GLN A 389 -18.55 37.43 24.29
CA GLN A 389 -17.92 38.31 23.30
C GLN A 389 -18.69 39.62 23.11
N THR A 390 -20.02 39.56 23.21
CA THR A 390 -20.88 40.75 23.19
C THR A 390 -20.59 41.68 24.37
N ARG A 391 -20.37 41.12 25.56
CA ARG A 391 -20.01 41.89 26.77
C ARG A 391 -18.63 42.51 26.65
N LEU A 392 -17.64 41.75 26.17
CA LEU A 392 -16.27 42.26 25.93
C LEU A 392 -16.29 43.40 24.91
N LEU A 393 -17.00 43.22 23.79
CA LEU A 393 -17.15 44.25 22.76
C LEU A 393 -17.86 45.50 23.30
N GLU A 394 -18.88 45.33 24.14
CA GLU A 394 -19.58 46.46 24.75
C GLU A 394 -18.68 47.26 25.71
N ASN A 395 -17.84 46.58 26.49
CA ASN A 395 -16.88 47.25 27.36
C ASN A 395 -15.83 48.00 26.53
N GLU A 396 -15.31 47.39 25.47
CA GLU A 396 -14.34 48.03 24.57
C GLU A 396 -14.93 49.28 23.88
N ILE A 397 -16.18 49.21 23.39
CA ILE A 397 -16.87 50.37 22.81
C ILE A 397 -17.05 51.46 23.86
N LYS A 398 -17.42 51.13 25.10
CA LYS A 398 -17.56 52.10 26.20
C LYS A 398 -16.22 52.77 26.53
N ASP A 399 -15.14 52.00 26.57
CA ASP A 399 -13.80 52.51 26.86
C ASP A 399 -13.29 53.42 25.73
N GLN A 400 -13.52 53.05 24.46
CA GLN A 400 -13.18 53.89 23.30
C GLN A 400 -13.99 55.20 23.28
N VAL A 401 -15.30 55.14 23.53
CA VAL A 401 -16.16 56.34 23.60
C VAL A 401 -15.72 57.25 24.75
N LYS A 402 -15.40 56.68 25.92
CA LYS A 402 -14.88 57.44 27.06
C LYS A 402 -13.54 58.12 26.73
N ALA A 403 -12.60 57.38 26.15
CA ALA A 403 -11.31 57.92 25.74
C ALA A 403 -11.45 59.05 24.72
N ASN A 404 -12.34 58.90 23.72
CA ASN A 404 -12.61 59.94 22.72
C ASN A 404 -13.25 61.20 23.34
N ASN A 405 -14.16 61.03 24.30
CA ASN A 405 -14.76 62.14 25.03
C ASN A 405 -13.74 62.87 25.91
N ASP A 406 -12.88 62.12 26.61
CA ASP A 406 -11.82 62.68 27.46
C ASP A 406 -10.75 63.41 26.61
N ALA A 407 -10.40 62.88 25.44
CA ALA A 407 -9.50 63.52 24.48
C ALA A 407 -10.09 64.82 23.92
N ARG A 408 -11.39 64.83 23.59
CA ARG A 408 -12.12 66.02 23.13
C ARG A 408 -12.24 67.08 24.23
N ALA A 409 -12.49 66.67 25.47
CA ALA A 409 -12.60 67.58 26.62
C ALA A 409 -11.27 68.26 26.95
N ASN A 410 -10.15 67.56 26.76
CA ASN A 410 -8.82 68.06 27.13
C ASN A 410 -8.15 68.97 26.07
N ASN A 411 -8.80 69.28 24.94
CA ASN A 411 -8.31 70.19 23.88
C ASN A 411 -6.86 69.94 23.39
N LYS A 412 -6.27 68.78 23.71
CA LYS A 412 -4.95 68.32 23.27
C LYS A 412 -5.14 67.23 22.22
N VAL A 413 -5.67 67.61 21.06
CA VAL A 413 -5.78 66.67 19.94
C VAL A 413 -4.75 67.04 18.89
N ASN A 414 -3.60 66.37 18.93
CA ASN A 414 -2.83 66.13 17.72
C ASN A 414 -3.70 65.22 16.84
N THR A 415 -4.20 65.78 15.74
CA THR A 415 -5.32 65.30 14.90
C THR A 415 -5.11 63.99 14.15
N LYS A 416 -4.03 63.23 14.42
CA LYS A 416 -3.75 61.97 13.70
C LYS A 416 -4.04 60.69 14.49
N ASP A 417 -3.96 60.70 15.82
CA ASP A 417 -4.13 59.48 16.63
C ASP A 417 -5.44 59.43 17.46
N ALA A 418 -6.15 60.56 17.57
CA ALA A 418 -7.35 60.69 18.42
C ALA A 418 -8.69 60.36 17.72
N ASN A 419 -8.65 59.93 16.45
CA ASN A 419 -9.85 59.64 15.65
C ASN A 419 -9.94 58.16 15.26
N ALA A 420 -9.58 57.24 16.16
CA ALA A 420 -9.96 55.84 15.97
C ALA A 420 -11.48 55.77 16.10
N GLU A 421 -12.19 55.68 14.97
CA GLU A 421 -13.62 55.45 14.96
C GLU A 421 -13.92 54.14 15.70
N PRO A 422 -14.92 54.13 16.61
CA PRO A 422 -15.29 52.92 17.30
C PRO A 422 -15.75 51.87 16.29
N VAL A 423 -15.39 50.61 16.53
CA VAL A 423 -15.66 49.48 15.63
C VAL A 423 -17.14 49.41 15.20
N CYS A 424 -18.05 49.83 16.07
CA CYS A 424 -19.44 50.13 15.73
C CYS A 424 -19.86 51.46 16.36
N SER A 425 -20.34 52.42 15.56
CA SER A 425 -20.76 53.72 16.06
C SER A 425 -22.12 53.64 16.79
N PRO A 426 -22.23 54.10 18.05
CA PRO A 426 -23.49 54.10 18.79
C PRO A 426 -24.59 54.95 18.17
N THR A 427 -24.23 55.90 17.30
CA THR A 427 -25.17 56.84 16.67
C THR A 427 -25.82 56.28 15.41
N ASP A 428 -25.33 55.16 14.88
CA ASP A 428 -25.84 54.59 13.64
C ASP A 428 -27.10 53.76 13.90
N THR A 429 -28.11 53.90 13.05
CA THR A 429 -29.35 53.10 13.12
C THR A 429 -29.09 51.60 12.94
N ALA A 430 -27.92 51.24 12.37
CA ALA A 430 -27.44 49.87 12.21
C ALA A 430 -26.55 49.37 13.38
N TYR A 431 -26.46 50.12 14.49
CA TYR A 431 -25.57 49.77 15.61
C TYR A 431 -25.80 48.37 16.18
N ALA A 432 -27.07 47.96 16.34
CA ALA A 432 -27.41 46.64 16.87
C ALA A 432 -26.94 45.50 15.94
N ASP A 433 -27.11 45.67 14.62
CA ASP A 433 -26.70 44.69 13.62
C ASP A 433 -25.17 44.64 13.49
N CYS A 434 -24.49 45.81 13.51
CA CYS A 434 -23.03 45.90 13.54
C CYS A 434 -22.47 45.18 14.76
N LYS A 435 -23.01 45.47 15.96
CA LYS A 435 -22.57 44.86 17.22
C LYS A 435 -22.78 43.34 17.19
N LYS A 436 -23.92 42.86 16.68
CA LYS A 436 -24.19 41.43 16.51
C LYS A 436 -23.19 40.79 15.56
N TYR A 437 -22.99 41.36 14.38
CA TYR A 437 -22.09 40.82 13.35
C TYR A 437 -20.64 40.75 13.85
N GLU A 438 -20.13 41.82 14.48
CA GLU A 438 -18.77 41.85 15.01
C GLU A 438 -18.59 40.89 16.20
N ALA A 439 -19.59 40.75 17.07
CA ALA A 439 -19.55 39.77 18.16
C ALA A 439 -19.53 38.32 17.64
N ILE A 440 -20.32 38.00 16.61
CA ILE A 440 -20.29 36.68 15.94
C ILE A 440 -18.93 36.45 15.28
N ARG A 441 -18.40 37.45 14.57
CA ARG A 441 -17.09 37.37 13.93
C ARG A 441 -15.97 37.10 14.94
N ARG A 442 -15.94 37.81 16.07
CA ARG A 442 -14.97 37.59 17.16
C ARG A 442 -15.14 36.23 17.81
N TYR A 443 -16.38 35.78 18.01
CA TYR A 443 -16.67 34.43 18.48
C TYR A 443 -16.08 33.39 17.52
N ASN A 444 -16.35 33.46 16.22
CA ASN A 444 -15.82 32.51 15.26
C ASN A 444 -14.29 32.52 15.18
N LEU A 445 -13.67 33.71 15.26
CA LEU A 445 -12.22 33.84 15.36
C LEU A 445 -11.66 33.13 16.60
N SER A 446 -12.33 33.25 17.74
CA SER A 446 -11.94 32.56 18.98
C SER A 446 -12.07 31.03 18.90
N GLN A 447 -12.99 30.53 18.07
CA GLN A 447 -13.21 29.09 17.89
C GLN A 447 -12.28 28.45 16.84
N ARG A 448 -11.56 29.24 16.03
CA ARG A 448 -10.68 28.71 14.96
C ARG A 448 -9.67 27.67 15.44
N PRO A 449 -8.96 27.83 16.57
CA PRO A 449 -8.02 26.80 17.04
C PRO A 449 -8.70 25.46 17.29
N ILE A 450 -9.90 25.48 17.87
CA ILE A 450 -10.72 24.30 18.13
C ILE A 450 -11.16 23.65 16.81
N PHE A 451 -11.53 24.44 15.81
CA PHE A 451 -11.91 23.91 14.48
C PHE A 451 -10.72 23.30 13.76
N ILE A 452 -9.53 23.90 13.84
CA ILE A 452 -8.31 23.35 13.25
C ILE A 452 -8.00 22.00 13.90
N GLU A 453 -8.02 21.92 15.23
CA GLU A 453 -7.77 20.69 15.96
C GLU A 453 -8.81 19.61 15.62
N THR A 454 -10.10 19.95 15.65
CA THR A 454 -11.18 19.00 15.35
C THR A 454 -11.11 18.51 13.90
N THR A 455 -10.88 19.43 12.95
CA THR A 455 -10.69 19.10 11.53
C THR A 455 -9.51 18.15 11.34
N ALA A 456 -8.38 18.40 12.01
CA ALA A 456 -7.20 17.56 11.92
C ALA A 456 -7.51 16.13 12.40
N TRP A 457 -8.17 15.98 13.55
CA TRP A 457 -8.54 14.67 14.09
C TRP A 457 -9.55 13.92 13.21
N ASP A 458 -10.58 14.59 12.70
CA ASP A 458 -11.61 13.92 11.90
C ASP A 458 -11.10 13.55 10.50
N THR A 459 -10.24 14.40 9.92
CA THR A 459 -9.55 14.09 8.65
C THR A 459 -8.55 12.96 8.85
N LEU A 460 -7.79 12.96 9.95
CA LEU A 460 -6.88 11.86 10.29
C LEU A 460 -7.65 10.56 10.52
N HIS A 461 -8.79 10.61 11.19
CA HIS A 461 -9.66 9.46 11.43
C HIS A 461 -10.15 8.85 10.12
N SER A 462 -10.82 9.65 9.29
CA SER A 462 -11.34 9.21 7.99
C SER A 462 -10.20 8.75 7.08
N GLY A 463 -9.08 9.47 7.12
CA GLY A 463 -7.86 9.16 6.39
C GLY A 463 -7.26 7.81 6.76
N LEU A 464 -7.08 7.54 8.05
CA LEU A 464 -6.48 6.29 8.52
C LEU A 464 -7.38 5.09 8.20
N VAL A 465 -8.71 5.24 8.32
CA VAL A 465 -9.67 4.21 7.92
C VAL A 465 -9.55 3.91 6.42
N VAL A 466 -9.56 4.92 5.56
CA VAL A 466 -9.38 4.72 4.11
C VAL A 466 -8.03 4.07 3.80
N PHE A 467 -6.95 4.63 4.34
CA PHE A 467 -5.59 4.15 4.10
C PHE A 467 -5.46 2.68 4.46
N LEU A 468 -5.79 2.30 5.70
CA LEU A 468 -5.61 0.92 6.15
C LEU A 468 -6.58 -0.04 5.46
N SER A 469 -7.87 0.30 5.31
CA SER A 469 -8.82 -0.60 4.65
C SER A 469 -8.46 -0.89 3.19
N VAL A 470 -8.03 0.13 2.44
CA VAL A 470 -7.68 -0.05 1.03
C VAL A 470 -6.26 -0.61 0.85
N PHE A 471 -5.30 -0.21 1.68
CA PHE A 471 -3.95 -0.76 1.63
C PHE A 471 -3.92 -2.28 1.88
N PHE A 472 -4.63 -2.76 2.90
CA PHE A 472 -4.66 -4.19 3.19
C PHE A 472 -5.40 -4.98 2.10
N VAL A 473 -6.42 -4.41 1.47
CA VAL A 473 -7.12 -5.09 0.37
C VAL A 473 -6.28 -5.15 -0.90
N LEU A 474 -5.50 -4.10 -1.18
CA LEU A 474 -4.51 -4.07 -2.26
C LEU A 474 -3.48 -5.19 -2.09
N VAL A 475 -2.88 -5.27 -0.90
CA VAL A 475 -1.90 -6.31 -0.57
C VAL A 475 -2.53 -7.71 -0.65
N ALA A 476 -3.73 -7.89 -0.09
CA ALA A 476 -4.43 -9.18 -0.12
C ALA A 476 -4.78 -9.62 -1.55
N ARG A 477 -5.24 -8.69 -2.40
CA ARG A 477 -5.51 -8.93 -3.83
C ARG A 477 -4.24 -9.37 -4.55
N GLU A 478 -3.16 -8.62 -4.38
CA GLU A 478 -1.86 -8.91 -5.00
C GLU A 478 -1.36 -10.31 -4.62
N VAL A 479 -1.46 -10.65 -3.33
CA VAL A 479 -1.13 -12.00 -2.82
C VAL A 479 -1.93 -13.08 -3.55
N ARG A 480 -3.21 -12.87 -3.78
CA ARG A 480 -4.05 -13.87 -4.46
C ARG A 480 -3.77 -13.96 -5.95
N ILE A 481 -3.43 -12.87 -6.61
CA ILE A 481 -2.97 -12.85 -8.00
C ILE A 481 -1.69 -13.67 -8.12
N GLU A 482 -0.72 -13.45 -7.23
CA GLU A 482 0.54 -14.23 -7.19
C GLU A 482 0.29 -15.73 -7.00
N GLN A 483 -0.66 -16.09 -6.14
CA GLN A 483 -1.06 -17.48 -5.90
C GLN A 483 -1.93 -18.07 -7.04
N GLN A 484 -2.19 -17.33 -8.12
CA GLN A 484 -3.10 -17.70 -9.20
C GLN A 484 -4.52 -18.08 -8.72
N SER A 485 -4.87 -17.63 -7.51
CA SER A 485 -6.20 -17.86 -6.91
C SER A 485 -7.17 -16.72 -7.22
N TRP A 486 -6.67 -15.61 -7.75
CA TRP A 486 -7.46 -14.48 -8.22
C TRP A 486 -7.49 -14.44 -9.76
N ARG A 487 -8.70 -14.41 -10.33
CA ARG A 487 -8.90 -14.15 -11.75
C ARG A 487 -9.31 -12.69 -11.90
N THR A 488 -8.52 -11.84 -12.55
CA THR A 488 -8.85 -10.42 -12.78
C THR A 488 -9.95 -10.24 -13.83
N ASP A 489 -10.01 -11.17 -14.78
CA ASP A 489 -10.84 -11.06 -16.00
C ASP A 489 -12.27 -11.58 -15.79
N TRP A 490 -12.79 -11.48 -14.57
CA TRP A 490 -14.20 -11.80 -14.32
C TRP A 490 -15.10 -10.81 -15.07
N LYS A 491 -16.29 -11.27 -15.50
CA LYS A 491 -17.28 -10.44 -16.20
C LYS A 491 -18.39 -10.04 -15.24
N PHE A 492 -19.09 -8.94 -15.49
CA PHE A 492 -20.15 -8.45 -14.59
C PHE A 492 -21.28 -9.47 -14.33
N TYR A 493 -21.59 -10.33 -15.30
CA TYR A 493 -22.58 -11.40 -15.12
C TYR A 493 -22.03 -12.61 -14.33
N GLN A 494 -20.72 -12.69 -14.14
CA GLN A 494 -20.00 -13.67 -13.32
C GLN A 494 -19.30 -12.96 -12.16
N PHE A 495 -20.03 -12.06 -11.49
CA PHE A 495 -19.49 -11.24 -10.42
C PHE A 495 -19.08 -12.13 -9.21
N PRO A 496 -17.79 -12.19 -8.82
CA PRO A 496 -17.30 -13.05 -7.75
C PRO A 496 -17.59 -12.45 -6.36
N PHE A 497 -18.87 -12.21 -6.04
CA PHE A 497 -19.32 -11.48 -4.86
C PHE A 497 -18.70 -12.01 -3.57
N LEU A 498 -18.82 -13.32 -3.31
CA LEU A 498 -18.33 -13.93 -2.08
C LEU A 498 -16.80 -13.83 -1.95
N THR A 499 -16.07 -13.87 -3.06
CA THR A 499 -14.61 -13.79 -3.05
C THR A 499 -14.14 -12.36 -2.76
N LEU A 500 -14.78 -11.36 -3.38
CA LEU A 500 -14.54 -9.94 -3.11
C LEU A 500 -14.91 -9.58 -1.67
N LEU A 501 -16.07 -10.05 -1.20
CA LEU A 501 -16.54 -9.85 0.17
C LEU A 501 -15.59 -10.48 1.18
N GLY A 502 -15.15 -11.71 0.93
CA GLY A 502 -14.21 -12.43 1.79
C GLY A 502 -12.85 -11.73 1.92
N MET A 503 -12.34 -11.10 0.85
CA MET A 503 -11.12 -10.29 0.94
C MET A 503 -11.35 -8.96 1.69
N SER A 504 -12.53 -8.38 1.56
CA SER A 504 -12.90 -7.11 2.20
C SER A 504 -13.16 -7.24 3.71
N PHE A 505 -13.40 -8.47 4.21
CA PHE A 505 -13.70 -8.74 5.61
C PHE A 505 -12.56 -8.31 6.55
N LEU A 506 -11.30 -8.64 6.22
CA LEU A 506 -10.14 -8.24 7.02
C LEU A 506 -10.00 -6.71 7.08
N SER A 507 -10.20 -6.04 5.95
CA SER A 507 -10.19 -4.57 5.88
C SER A 507 -11.30 -3.93 6.72
N GLY A 508 -12.45 -4.59 6.87
CA GLY A 508 -13.50 -4.22 7.82
C GLY A 508 -13.02 -4.29 9.26
N LEU A 509 -12.41 -5.41 9.68
CA LEU A 509 -11.86 -5.53 11.04
C LEU A 509 -10.79 -4.47 11.32
N ILE A 510 -9.91 -4.23 10.36
CA ILE A 510 -8.85 -3.22 10.47
C ILE A 510 -9.43 -1.81 10.62
N ALA A 511 -10.57 -1.51 9.99
CA ALA A 511 -11.25 -0.22 10.16
C ALA A 511 -11.75 0.02 11.59
N ILE A 512 -12.20 -1.04 12.29
CA ILE A 512 -12.57 -0.96 13.72
C ILE A 512 -11.35 -0.50 14.53
N PHE A 513 -10.21 -1.17 14.35
CA PHE A 513 -8.98 -0.85 15.07
C PHE A 513 -8.44 0.54 14.70
N ALA A 514 -8.50 0.92 13.42
CA ALA A 514 -8.11 2.26 12.96
C ALA A 514 -8.95 3.36 13.64
N SER A 515 -10.27 3.15 13.67
CA SER A 515 -11.22 4.08 14.31
C SER A 515 -10.97 4.20 15.81
N ALA A 516 -10.80 3.08 16.51
CA ALA A 516 -10.47 3.05 17.93
C ALA A 516 -9.12 3.71 18.23
N ALA A 517 -8.08 3.45 17.41
CA ALA A 517 -6.74 3.99 17.58
C ALA A 517 -6.72 5.52 17.48
N VAL A 518 -7.44 6.12 16.53
CA VAL A 518 -7.49 7.58 16.37
C VAL A 518 -8.25 8.23 17.52
N ASN A 519 -9.37 7.64 17.97
CA ASN A 519 -10.11 8.17 19.11
C ASN A 519 -9.33 8.04 20.42
N PHE A 520 -8.58 6.93 20.59
CA PHE A 520 -7.66 6.77 21.71
C PHE A 520 -6.53 7.81 21.67
N ALA A 521 -5.93 8.05 20.50
CA ALA A 521 -4.89 9.07 20.33
C ALA A 521 -5.43 10.49 20.59
N LYS A 522 -6.65 10.79 20.14
CA LYS A 522 -7.35 12.06 20.42
C LYS A 522 -7.58 12.25 21.91
N LEU A 523 -8.02 11.21 22.61
CA LEU A 523 -8.18 11.23 24.07
C LEU A 523 -6.83 11.44 24.76
N ALA A 524 -5.79 10.71 24.36
CA ALA A 524 -4.44 10.83 24.90
C ALA A 524 -3.93 12.27 24.75
N TRP A 525 -4.09 12.85 23.56
CA TRP A 525 -3.73 14.23 23.28
C TRP A 525 -4.48 15.22 24.18
N ALA A 526 -5.80 15.06 24.32
CA ALA A 526 -6.64 15.93 25.13
C ALA A 526 -6.27 15.94 26.63
N VAL A 527 -5.67 14.87 27.14
CA VAL A 527 -5.24 14.74 28.54
C VAL A 527 -3.73 14.89 28.73
N ASN A 528 -3.02 15.49 27.77
CA ASN A 528 -1.56 15.64 27.78
C ASN A 528 -0.82 14.32 28.03
N PHE A 529 -1.32 13.22 27.44
CA PHE A 529 -0.81 11.86 27.56
C PHE A 529 -0.83 11.26 28.98
N HIS A 530 -1.50 11.90 29.94
CA HIS A 530 -1.78 11.35 31.27
C HIS A 530 -3.11 10.57 31.28
N LEU A 531 -3.17 9.49 30.51
CA LEU A 531 -4.34 8.63 30.41
C LEU A 531 -4.57 7.84 31.69
N THR A 532 -5.80 7.91 32.21
CA THR A 532 -6.26 7.03 33.31
C THR A 532 -7.01 5.83 32.76
N GLN A 533 -7.00 4.71 33.48
CA GLN A 533 -7.74 3.50 33.10
C GLN A 533 -9.24 3.78 32.92
N THR A 534 -9.83 4.59 33.81
CA THR A 534 -11.25 4.96 33.75
C THR A 534 -11.61 5.71 32.47
N GLN A 535 -10.74 6.60 31.99
CA GLN A 535 -10.96 7.33 30.73
C GLN A 535 -10.94 6.38 29.52
N ILE A 536 -10.07 5.37 29.53
CA ILE A 536 -9.99 4.36 28.46
C ILE A 536 -11.26 3.50 28.46
N ILE A 537 -11.69 3.02 29.63
CA ILE A 537 -12.93 2.24 29.77
C ILE A 537 -14.12 3.06 29.27
N PHE A 538 -14.24 4.30 29.73
CA PHE A 538 -15.32 5.20 29.32
C PHE A 538 -15.34 5.45 27.81
N LEU A 539 -14.18 5.58 27.16
CA LEU A 539 -14.09 5.71 25.71
C LEU A 539 -14.67 4.50 24.98
N PHE A 540 -14.30 3.28 25.40
CA PHE A 540 -14.79 2.05 24.77
C PHE A 540 -16.25 1.75 25.10
N GLU A 541 -16.73 2.09 26.29
CA GLU A 541 -18.15 1.99 26.64
C GLU A 541 -19.01 2.96 25.83
N GLN A 542 -18.57 4.22 25.69
CA GLN A 542 -19.35 5.24 25.00
C GLN A 542 -19.27 5.11 23.47
N SER A 543 -18.14 4.68 22.93
CA SER A 543 -17.88 4.68 21.48
C SER A 543 -17.71 3.29 20.88
N GLY A 544 -17.81 2.22 21.66
CA GLY A 544 -17.61 0.84 21.21
C GLY A 544 -18.53 0.44 20.06
N GLU A 545 -19.81 0.82 20.12
CA GLU A 545 -20.77 0.58 19.03
C GLU A 545 -20.38 1.32 17.75
N PHE A 546 -19.94 2.57 17.88
CA PHE A 546 -19.44 3.36 16.75
C PHE A 546 -18.20 2.72 16.13
N PHE A 547 -17.25 2.24 16.94
CA PHE A 547 -16.08 1.52 16.44
C PHE A 547 -16.47 0.23 15.73
N ALA A 548 -17.38 -0.57 16.30
CA ALA A 548 -17.86 -1.80 15.68
C ALA A 548 -18.53 -1.53 14.32
N LEU A 549 -19.32 -0.45 14.21
CA LEU A 549 -19.95 -0.07 12.95
C LEU A 549 -18.95 0.41 11.87
N HIS A 550 -17.69 0.73 12.21
CA HIS A 550 -16.66 0.96 11.19
C HIS A 550 -16.28 -0.31 10.42
N PHE A 551 -16.67 -1.49 10.91
CA PHE A 551 -16.54 -2.74 10.17
C PHE A 551 -17.14 -2.65 8.76
N GLY A 552 -18.41 -2.24 8.66
CA GLY A 552 -19.09 -2.12 7.37
C GLY A 552 -18.51 -1.00 6.50
N ALA A 553 -18.03 0.09 7.11
CA ALA A 553 -17.38 1.18 6.40
C ALA A 553 -16.08 0.69 5.72
N GLY A 554 -15.23 -0.03 6.44
CA GLY A 554 -14.00 -0.62 5.89
C GLY A 554 -14.28 -1.68 4.83
N LEU A 555 -15.35 -2.47 5.00
CA LEU A 555 -15.80 -3.46 4.03
C LEU A 555 -16.26 -2.80 2.72
N ILE A 556 -17.12 -1.77 2.79
CA ILE A 556 -17.60 -1.05 1.60
C ILE A 556 -16.42 -0.40 0.84
N LEU A 557 -15.51 0.26 1.55
CA LEU A 557 -14.33 0.91 0.96
C LEU A 557 -13.41 -0.07 0.23
N SER A 558 -13.06 -1.17 0.91
CA SER A 558 -12.18 -2.19 0.34
C SER A 558 -12.83 -2.90 -0.86
N PHE A 559 -14.13 -3.18 -0.77
CA PHE A 559 -14.90 -3.75 -1.87
C PHE A 559 -14.96 -2.81 -3.08
N ALA A 560 -15.22 -1.52 -2.85
CA ALA A 560 -15.22 -0.50 -3.91
C ALA A 560 -13.87 -0.42 -4.62
N ALA A 561 -12.78 -0.37 -3.85
CA ALA A 561 -11.42 -0.34 -4.40
C ALA A 561 -11.13 -1.58 -5.25
N LEU A 562 -11.50 -2.78 -4.79
CA LEU A 562 -11.34 -4.02 -5.57
C LEU A 562 -12.10 -3.98 -6.89
N VAL A 563 -13.37 -3.54 -6.89
CA VAL A 563 -14.17 -3.46 -8.12
C VAL A 563 -13.56 -2.47 -9.11
N ILE A 564 -13.15 -1.28 -8.64
CA ILE A 564 -12.50 -0.27 -9.50
C ILE A 564 -11.21 -0.83 -10.12
N MET A 565 -10.34 -1.42 -9.30
CA MET A 565 -9.07 -1.99 -9.76
C MET A 565 -9.24 -3.15 -10.74
N ASP A 566 -10.19 -4.05 -10.51
CA ASP A 566 -10.37 -5.21 -11.38
C ASP A 566 -11.12 -4.89 -12.68
N LYS A 567 -11.80 -3.74 -12.75
CA LYS A 567 -12.67 -3.43 -13.91
C LYS A 567 -12.26 -2.24 -14.73
N HIS A 568 -11.35 -1.38 -14.25
CA HIS A 568 -10.93 -0.20 -15.02
C HIS A 568 -10.42 -0.55 -16.44
N ARG A 569 -9.63 -1.63 -16.59
CA ARG A 569 -9.15 -2.09 -17.91
C ARG A 569 -10.22 -2.49 -18.94
N HIS A 570 -11.44 -2.75 -18.50
CA HIS A 570 -12.52 -3.21 -19.38
C HIS A 570 -13.66 -2.19 -19.48
N LEU A 571 -13.53 -1.06 -18.79
CA LEU A 571 -14.53 -0.03 -18.70
C LEU A 571 -13.98 1.26 -19.28
N SER A 572 -14.85 2.09 -19.86
CA SER A 572 -14.48 3.47 -20.11
C SER A 572 -14.38 4.24 -18.78
N VAL A 573 -13.56 5.28 -18.74
CA VAL A 573 -13.43 6.24 -17.63
C VAL A 573 -14.78 6.66 -17.02
N PHE A 574 -15.80 6.88 -17.87
CA PHE A 574 -17.14 7.23 -17.40
C PHE A 574 -17.75 6.18 -16.46
N TRP A 575 -17.62 4.90 -16.78
CA TRP A 575 -18.19 3.80 -16.01
C TRP A 575 -17.42 3.56 -14.70
N THR A 576 -16.09 3.71 -14.70
CA THR A 576 -15.30 3.60 -13.47
C THR A 576 -15.59 4.73 -12.49
N VAL A 577 -15.74 5.97 -12.99
CA VAL A 577 -16.19 7.11 -12.17
C VAL A 577 -17.60 6.89 -11.65
N LEU A 578 -18.53 6.37 -12.47
CA LEU A 578 -19.89 6.08 -12.03
C LEU A 578 -19.91 5.03 -10.91
N ILE A 579 -19.12 3.95 -11.03
CA ILE A 579 -18.98 2.93 -9.99
C ILE A 579 -18.48 3.56 -8.68
N SER A 580 -17.48 4.44 -8.76
CA SER A 580 -16.95 5.17 -7.60
C SER A 580 -18.01 6.03 -6.89
N ILE A 581 -18.86 6.72 -7.66
CA ILE A 581 -19.98 7.52 -7.13
C ILE A 581 -21.02 6.62 -6.45
N ILE A 582 -21.38 5.49 -7.05
CA ILE A 582 -22.35 4.54 -6.48
C ILE A 582 -21.85 4.00 -5.13
N PHE A 583 -20.59 3.56 -5.07
CA PHE A 583 -20.01 3.06 -3.81
C PHE A 583 -19.87 4.16 -2.76
N SER A 584 -19.59 5.39 -3.18
CA SER A 584 -19.55 6.52 -2.25
C SER A 584 -20.94 6.87 -1.69
N ALA A 585 -21.99 6.78 -2.51
CA ALA A 585 -23.36 6.95 -2.04
C ALA A 585 -23.77 5.84 -1.06
N LEU A 586 -23.36 4.58 -1.33
CA LEU A 586 -23.57 3.46 -0.42
C LEU A 586 -22.82 3.68 0.91
N TYR A 587 -21.57 4.13 0.85
CA TYR A 587 -20.77 4.46 2.02
C TYR A 587 -21.43 5.59 2.84
N TYR A 588 -21.94 6.63 2.16
CA TYR A 588 -22.65 7.74 2.80
C TYR A 588 -23.91 7.27 3.53
N ALA A 589 -24.76 6.48 2.86
CA ALA A 589 -25.97 5.93 3.48
C ALA A 589 -25.64 5.04 4.69
N TYR A 590 -24.57 4.24 4.60
CA TYR A 590 -24.11 3.40 5.70
C TYR A 590 -23.60 4.22 6.89
N MET A 591 -22.74 5.23 6.65
CA MET A 591 -22.22 6.08 7.72
C MET A 591 -23.31 6.95 8.36
N TRP A 592 -24.30 7.38 7.59
CA TRP A 592 -25.49 8.04 8.12
C TRP A 592 -26.23 7.13 9.09
N LEU A 593 -26.50 5.88 8.69
CA LEU A 593 -27.14 4.88 9.54
C LEU A 593 -26.29 4.61 10.80
N ALA A 594 -24.98 4.49 10.66
CA ALA A 594 -24.08 4.24 11.78
C ALA A 594 -24.16 5.37 12.82
N ILE A 595 -24.04 6.63 12.38
CA ILE A 595 -24.15 7.82 13.25
C ILE A 595 -25.54 7.94 13.86
N PHE A 596 -26.59 7.63 13.08
CA PHE A 596 -27.96 7.65 13.57
C PHE A 596 -28.17 6.63 14.69
N LEU A 597 -27.65 5.41 14.55
CA LEU A 597 -27.78 4.36 15.57
C LEU A 597 -26.98 4.67 16.83
N THR A 598 -25.78 5.26 16.72
CA THR A 598 -24.90 5.49 17.87
C THR A 598 -25.17 6.79 18.61
N TYR A 599 -25.57 7.85 17.89
CA TYR A 599 -25.70 9.20 18.46
C TYR A 599 -27.12 9.78 18.32
N GLY A 600 -28.06 9.03 17.73
CA GLY A 600 -29.37 9.51 17.31
C GLY A 600 -30.13 10.30 18.38
N SER A 601 -30.12 9.81 19.62
CA SER A 601 -30.82 10.40 20.76
C SER A 601 -30.02 11.44 21.56
N ALA A 602 -28.69 11.44 21.42
CA ALA A 602 -27.78 12.26 22.23
C ALA A 602 -27.41 13.60 21.59
N LEU A 603 -27.70 13.78 20.30
CA LEU A 603 -27.30 14.98 19.57
C LEU A 603 -28.23 16.17 19.86
N PRO A 604 -27.67 17.38 20.05
CA PRO A 604 -28.48 18.57 20.29
C PRO A 604 -29.36 18.91 19.08
N SER A 605 -30.43 19.65 19.34
CA SER A 605 -31.35 20.09 18.30
C SER A 605 -30.64 20.93 17.22
N LYS A 606 -31.09 20.76 15.98
CA LYS A 606 -30.60 21.49 14.81
C LYS A 606 -30.70 23.02 15.06
N PRO A 607 -29.65 23.81 14.82
CA PRO A 607 -29.74 25.27 14.85
C PRO A 607 -30.81 25.77 13.87
N ASN A 608 -31.63 26.75 14.25
CA ASN A 608 -32.71 27.27 13.42
C ASN A 608 -32.23 27.77 12.04
N ALA A 609 -31.02 28.36 12.00
CA ALA A 609 -30.41 28.86 10.77
C ALA A 609 -29.78 27.76 9.89
N ALA A 610 -29.53 26.56 10.42
CA ALA A 610 -28.87 25.50 9.66
C ALA A 610 -29.82 24.87 8.64
N TRP A 611 -29.28 24.37 7.52
CA TRP A 611 -30.09 23.68 6.50
C TRP A 611 -30.25 22.19 6.77
N PHE A 612 -29.32 21.57 7.47
CA PHE A 612 -29.31 20.14 7.79
C PHE A 612 -29.07 19.87 9.28
N SER A 613 -29.35 18.63 9.72
CA SER A 613 -29.16 18.20 11.10
C SER A 613 -27.68 17.99 11.44
N GLN A 614 -27.33 17.97 12.73
CA GLN A 614 -25.97 17.68 13.15
C GLN A 614 -25.51 16.28 12.71
N GLN A 615 -26.43 15.30 12.68
CA GLN A 615 -26.16 13.96 12.16
C GLN A 615 -25.67 14.03 10.70
N LEU A 616 -26.38 14.76 9.84
CA LEU A 616 -26.00 14.93 8.42
C LEU A 616 -24.67 15.66 8.27
N ARG A 617 -24.37 16.63 9.14
CA ARG A 617 -23.05 17.29 9.19
C ARG A 617 -21.94 16.27 9.43
N ASP A 618 -22.09 15.47 10.48
CA ASP A 618 -21.06 14.53 10.91
C ASP A 618 -20.90 13.42 9.87
N THR A 619 -22.00 12.92 9.29
CA THR A 619 -21.95 12.02 8.13
C THR A 619 -21.16 12.63 6.97
N PHE A 620 -21.46 13.88 6.60
CA PHE A 620 -20.76 14.54 5.50
C PHE A 620 -19.25 14.64 5.76
N ILE A 621 -18.84 14.99 6.99
CA ILE A 621 -17.43 15.08 7.38
C ILE A 621 -16.73 13.72 7.25
N PHE A 622 -17.31 12.65 7.82
CA PHE A 622 -16.72 11.31 7.76
C PHE A 622 -16.70 10.72 6.34
N CYS A 623 -17.63 11.10 5.46
CA CYS A 623 -17.71 10.58 4.10
C CYS A 623 -16.88 11.35 3.07
N LEU A 624 -16.44 12.56 3.41
CA LEU A 624 -15.78 13.44 2.45
C LEU A 624 -14.43 12.89 1.96
N VAL A 625 -13.54 12.48 2.88
CA VAL A 625 -12.23 11.91 2.52
C VAL A 625 -12.40 10.60 1.72
N PRO A 626 -13.21 9.61 2.16
CA PRO A 626 -13.60 8.44 1.36
C PRO A 626 -14.07 8.76 -0.06
N PHE A 627 -15.00 9.72 -0.20
CA PHE A 627 -15.55 10.12 -1.50
C PHE A 627 -14.48 10.69 -2.43
N LEU A 628 -13.70 11.66 -1.93
CA LEU A 628 -12.63 12.29 -2.70
C LEU A 628 -11.55 11.26 -3.09
N PHE A 629 -11.18 10.38 -2.16
CA PHE A 629 -10.26 9.29 -2.43
C PHE A 629 -10.77 8.37 -3.55
N LEU A 630 -11.99 7.81 -3.44
CA LEU A 630 -12.52 6.89 -4.45
C LEU A 630 -12.66 7.56 -5.82
N LEU A 631 -13.06 8.84 -5.87
CA LEU A 631 -13.21 9.58 -7.11
C LEU A 631 -11.86 9.81 -7.79
N THR A 632 -10.90 10.34 -7.04
CA THR A 632 -9.53 10.58 -7.55
C THR A 632 -8.82 9.28 -7.90
N PHE A 633 -9.03 8.20 -7.15
CA PHE A 633 -8.45 6.88 -7.41
C PHE A 633 -8.94 6.30 -8.73
N ALA A 634 -10.25 6.37 -9.00
CA ALA A 634 -10.81 5.96 -10.28
C ALA A 634 -10.24 6.78 -11.45
N VAL A 635 -10.18 8.11 -11.32
CA VAL A 635 -9.65 8.99 -12.38
C VAL A 635 -8.15 8.75 -12.62
N MET A 636 -7.35 8.63 -11.55
CA MET A 636 -5.90 8.44 -11.66
C MET A 636 -5.56 7.10 -12.29
N LEU A 637 -6.25 6.02 -11.91
CA LEU A 637 -6.04 4.70 -12.53
C LEU A 637 -6.23 4.78 -14.05
N GLU A 638 -7.34 5.37 -14.50
CA GLU A 638 -7.66 5.53 -15.92
C GLU A 638 -6.64 6.41 -16.65
N VAL A 639 -6.27 7.56 -16.08
CA VAL A 639 -5.28 8.47 -16.68
C VAL A 639 -3.90 7.81 -16.79
N THR A 640 -3.52 6.98 -15.81
CA THR A 640 -2.23 6.29 -15.84
C THR A 640 -2.17 5.14 -16.82
N GLU A 641 -3.30 4.50 -17.15
CA GLU A 641 -3.35 3.37 -18.10
C GLU A 641 -3.76 3.79 -19.54
N ALA A 642 -4.59 4.82 -19.72
CA ALA A 642 -5.03 5.29 -21.04
C ALA A 642 -3.88 5.70 -21.98
N GLY A 643 -2.73 6.12 -21.42
CA GLY A 643 -1.54 6.43 -22.20
C GLY A 643 -0.89 5.23 -22.91
N ASP A 644 -1.24 4.00 -22.56
CA ASP A 644 -0.68 2.78 -23.15
C ASP A 644 -1.48 2.24 -24.36
N ASP A 645 -2.77 2.57 -24.47
CA ASP A 645 -3.66 2.03 -25.52
C ASP A 645 -3.70 2.88 -26.81
N ASP A 646 -3.42 4.19 -26.74
CA ASP A 646 -3.31 5.09 -27.91
C ASP A 646 -2.10 4.80 -28.83
N VAL A 647 -1.32 3.74 -28.52
CA VAL A 647 -0.18 3.28 -29.33
C VAL A 647 -0.55 2.06 -30.20
N LYS A 648 -1.81 1.59 -30.17
CA LYS A 648 -2.35 0.59 -31.10
C LYS A 648 -3.29 1.24 -32.09
#